data_AF-A0A554FJ79-F1
#
_entry.id   AF-A0A554FJ79-F1
#
_cell.length_a   1.000
_cell.length_b   1.000
_cell.length_c   1.000
_cell.angle_alpha   90.00
_cell.angle_beta   90.00
_cell.angle_gamma   90.00
#
_symmetry.space_group_name_H-M   'P 1'
#
loop_
_entity.id
_entity.type
_entity.pdbx_description
1 polymer ?
#
loop_
_entity_poly.entity_id
_entity_poly.type
_entity_poly.pdbx_seq_one_letter_code
_entity_poly.pdbx_strand_id
1 'polypeptide(L)'
;LRFLTQHRVERLFLPFVALQSLADAARTATELPPLNEVITAGEQLQVTPALVSFFERLPDCVLENQYGPSETHAASAWRASGTPSPWPPLPPVGTPLPSTQVYVLDPRREPCPIGVPGELFIGGEGLAHGYHARPDLTAERFVPSPFSSTPGARLYRTGDKARWLADGQLEFLGRLDGQVKLRGFRVELGEVEAALRALPGVRDVVALVREDTPGSRRLVAYVVHPEASFSPEALRHALARRLPEYMLPSALVRMDLLPLTPSGKVNRNGLPIPTEDAAAGAEFRAPLTAVEKVIADIWASLLGLPRVGTQDHFFELGGHSLLATQVVSRLREAFQVELSLRVLFEAPTVAELAARLEDLLHGTRRRPIPALVPQPRGERIPQSFSQQRLWFISQLDTSAHAYNVPLATRLRGALDARALEQALGALIRRHEVLRTTFDEVDGQPVQRISPAWDFTVRREDVGPADAAALQRWVEAEAHLPFDLRRGPLVRATLSRLAEDDHVLVLNFHHSVFDGWSIAVLQRELDALYLARRQGTEASLPPMPLQYADHALWQRDALQGDVLEEQVSWWREQLAGVPPVLDLPTDKPRPPVQTFHGAYLQRPLSSALSSALIALGQREGTTLFMTLLAGFQALLSRYSGQEDIVVGSPISGRNRREVEGLIGFFVNTLVLRTEASSSRSFRQLLRRVRESCLGAFAHQDLPFEQLVDALKPPRDLSRAPLIQTLFVLQQAAVPLSLPGLQAEEVPFQTGVSRFDLMLFVRESEQGLTAFWEYNTALFEEATLDRMAAHYMRLLEGAVRDPESPLAALPLLSEEERRQVIVAWNAAQDLSFEPGLIHAWVEAQVARTPDAVAVTNGVDSL
;
A
#
# COMPACT_ATOMS: atom_id res chain seq x y z
N LEU A 1 -17.17 0.66 12.91
CA LEU A 1 -18.50 0.02 12.95
C LEU A 1 -18.64 -0.97 14.10
N ARG A 2 -17.92 -2.10 14.13
CA ARG A 2 -18.02 -3.11 15.21
C ARG A 2 -17.93 -2.52 16.63
N PHE A 3 -16.93 -1.67 16.89
CA PHE A 3 -16.80 -0.91 18.15
C PHE A 3 -18.02 0.00 18.43
N LEU A 4 -18.47 0.76 17.42
CA LEU A 4 -19.62 1.65 17.55
C LEU A 4 -20.90 0.88 17.86
N THR A 5 -21.10 -0.29 17.24
CA THR A 5 -22.28 -1.14 17.46
C THR A 5 -22.23 -1.79 18.84
N GLN A 6 -21.09 -2.38 19.21
CA GLN A 6 -20.89 -3.05 20.50
C GLN A 6 -21.08 -2.09 21.69
N HIS A 7 -20.54 -0.88 21.58
CA HIS A 7 -20.67 0.15 22.61
C HIS A 7 -21.93 1.01 22.44
N ARG A 8 -22.79 0.67 21.47
CA ARG A 8 -24.05 1.37 21.18
C ARG A 8 -23.87 2.89 21.08
N VAL A 9 -22.88 3.32 20.30
CA VAL A 9 -22.56 4.73 20.12
C VAL A 9 -23.69 5.42 19.37
N GLU A 10 -24.26 6.45 19.99
CA GLU A 10 -25.41 7.19 19.45
C GLU A 10 -25.02 8.52 18.79
N ARG A 11 -23.89 9.12 19.20
CA ARG A 11 -23.40 10.39 18.64
C ARG A 11 -21.93 10.25 18.26
N LEU A 12 -21.58 10.73 17.06
CA LEU A 12 -20.23 10.57 16.54
C LEU A 12 -19.76 11.84 15.81
N PHE A 13 -18.56 12.32 16.14
CA PHE A 13 -17.88 13.39 15.39
C PHE A 13 -16.70 12.82 14.61
N LEU A 14 -16.60 13.14 13.31
CA LEU A 14 -15.51 12.70 12.43
C LEU A 14 -15.20 13.78 11.38
N PRO A 15 -13.95 13.96 10.92
CA PRO A 15 -13.70 14.73 9.70
C PRO A 15 -14.31 14.02 8.48
N PHE A 16 -14.61 14.79 7.42
CA PHE A 16 -15.30 14.27 6.22
C PHE A 16 -14.66 13.00 5.66
N VAL A 17 -13.33 12.94 5.52
CA VAL A 17 -12.61 11.76 4.99
C VAL A 17 -12.86 10.50 5.84
N ALA A 18 -12.95 10.66 7.16
CA ALA A 18 -13.23 9.54 8.07
C ALA A 18 -14.72 9.17 8.06
N LEU A 19 -15.62 10.15 7.94
CA LEU A 19 -17.06 9.90 7.75
C LEU A 19 -17.32 9.16 6.43
N GLN A 20 -16.66 9.55 5.35
CA GLN A 20 -16.71 8.88 4.06
C GLN A 20 -16.28 7.42 4.19
N SER A 21 -15.14 7.18 4.84
CA SER A 21 -14.62 5.84 5.10
C SER A 21 -15.58 5.00 5.98
N LEU A 22 -16.28 5.64 6.93
CA LEU A 22 -17.29 4.98 7.76
C LEU A 22 -18.51 4.57 6.94
N ALA A 23 -19.01 5.47 6.08
CA ALA A 23 -20.13 5.21 5.20
C ALA A 23 -19.81 4.09 4.19
N ASP A 24 -18.62 4.09 3.61
CA ASP A 24 -18.13 3.03 2.71
C ASP A 24 -18.06 1.68 3.41
N ALA A 25 -17.53 1.65 4.63
CA ALA A 25 -17.48 0.42 5.44
C ALA A 25 -18.87 -0.06 5.89
N ALA A 26 -19.85 0.85 6.01
CA ALA A 26 -21.19 0.51 6.48
C ALA A 26 -22.00 -0.21 5.42
N ARG A 27 -21.72 0.00 4.13
CA ARG A 27 -22.44 -0.60 3.00
C ARG A 27 -22.60 -2.13 3.10
N THR A 28 -21.58 -2.82 3.59
CA THR A 28 -21.57 -4.30 3.71
C THR A 28 -21.84 -4.80 5.13
N ALA A 29 -22.02 -3.91 6.11
CA ALA A 29 -22.33 -4.30 7.48
C ALA A 29 -23.78 -4.80 7.59
N THR A 30 -24.03 -5.90 8.29
CA THR A 30 -25.38 -6.42 8.56
C THR A 30 -26.12 -5.58 9.59
N GLU A 31 -25.43 -5.10 10.61
CA GLU A 31 -25.97 -4.21 11.65
C GLU A 31 -25.18 -2.89 11.68
N LEU A 32 -25.91 -1.79 11.81
CA LEU A 32 -25.31 -0.47 12.03
C LEU A 32 -25.37 -0.12 13.51
N PRO A 33 -24.41 0.68 14.01
CA PRO A 33 -24.53 1.26 15.34
C PRO A 33 -25.83 2.09 15.44
N PRO A 34 -26.43 2.19 16.63
CA PRO A 34 -27.65 2.96 16.86
C PRO A 34 -27.35 4.47 16.85
N LEU A 35 -26.78 4.97 15.76
CA LEU A 35 -26.41 6.36 15.60
C LEU A 35 -27.67 7.21 15.43
N ASN A 36 -27.82 8.18 16.31
CA ASN A 36 -28.85 9.21 16.27
C ASN A 36 -28.30 10.51 15.66
N GLU A 37 -26.99 10.75 15.75
CA GLU A 37 -26.37 11.97 15.23
C GLU A 37 -24.93 11.76 14.79
N VAL A 38 -24.60 12.25 13.60
CA VAL A 38 -23.26 12.22 13.03
C VAL A 38 -22.87 13.63 12.65
N ILE A 39 -21.77 14.10 13.22
CA ILE A 39 -21.26 15.46 13.07
C ILE A 39 -19.97 15.40 12.26
N THR A 40 -19.85 16.26 11.24
CA THR A 40 -18.64 16.42 10.44
C THR A 40 -18.21 17.88 10.37
N ALA A 41 -16.90 18.12 10.41
CA ALA A 41 -16.33 19.46 10.28
C ALA A 41 -14.88 19.41 9.77
N GLY A 42 -14.31 20.58 9.48
CA GLY A 42 -12.89 20.76 9.17
C GLY A 42 -12.50 20.64 7.70
N GLU A 43 -13.37 20.04 6.87
CA GLU A 43 -13.22 19.96 5.41
C GLU A 43 -14.58 20.17 4.73
N GLN A 44 -14.56 20.51 3.43
CA GLN A 44 -15.79 20.63 2.65
C GLN A 44 -16.47 19.26 2.55
N LEU A 45 -17.65 19.13 3.17
CA LEU A 45 -18.50 17.96 3.02
C LEU A 45 -18.91 17.81 1.55
N GLN A 46 -18.83 16.56 1.06
CA GLN A 46 -19.39 16.15 -0.21
C GLN A 46 -20.39 15.02 0.04
N VAL A 47 -21.63 15.16 -0.39
CA VAL A 47 -22.65 14.11 -0.23
C VAL A 47 -22.43 13.08 -1.33
N THR A 48 -21.71 12.02 -0.98
CA THR A 48 -21.38 10.92 -1.89
C THR A 48 -22.46 9.84 -1.89
N PRO A 49 -22.51 8.95 -2.91
CA PRO A 49 -23.45 7.83 -2.91
C PRO A 49 -23.33 6.90 -1.70
N ALA A 50 -22.12 6.74 -1.15
CA ALA A 50 -21.92 5.93 0.04
C ALA A 50 -22.54 6.57 1.29
N LEU A 51 -22.42 7.90 1.43
CA LEU A 51 -23.08 8.65 2.48
C LEU A 51 -24.60 8.57 2.38
N VAL A 52 -25.15 8.72 1.17
CA VAL A 52 -26.59 8.55 0.92
C VAL A 52 -27.05 7.16 1.38
N SER A 53 -26.38 6.10 0.92
CA SER A 53 -26.71 4.72 1.30
C SER A 53 -26.55 4.44 2.80
N PHE A 54 -25.57 5.07 3.45
CA PHE A 54 -25.35 4.92 4.89
C PHE A 54 -26.49 5.54 5.71
N PHE A 55 -26.92 6.76 5.38
CA PHE A 55 -28.00 7.43 6.08
C PHE A 55 -29.40 6.90 5.69
N GLU A 56 -29.57 6.27 4.52
CA GLU A 56 -30.81 5.55 4.16
C GLU A 56 -31.09 4.40 5.14
N ARG A 57 -30.03 3.78 5.65
CA ARG A 57 -30.09 2.69 6.63
C ARG A 57 -30.13 3.19 8.08
N LEU A 58 -30.04 4.49 8.28
CA LEU A 58 -30.13 5.19 9.56
C LEU A 58 -31.15 6.34 9.44
N PRO A 59 -32.44 6.04 9.16
CA PRO A 59 -33.42 7.06 8.77
C PRO A 59 -33.70 8.10 9.87
N ASP A 60 -33.47 7.73 11.14
CA ASP A 60 -33.64 8.59 12.31
C ASP A 60 -32.34 9.33 12.68
N CYS A 61 -31.23 9.10 11.96
CA CYS A 61 -29.95 9.73 12.23
C CYS A 61 -29.83 11.09 11.55
N VAL A 62 -29.41 12.10 12.30
CA VAL A 62 -29.16 13.45 11.80
C VAL A 62 -27.71 13.58 11.35
N LEU A 63 -27.48 14.03 10.11
CA LEU A 63 -26.17 14.49 9.65
C LEU A 63 -26.04 15.99 9.91
N GLU A 64 -25.01 16.38 10.65
CA GLU A 64 -24.70 17.78 10.92
C GLU A 64 -23.33 18.14 10.31
N ASN A 65 -23.35 19.01 9.29
CA ASN A 65 -22.15 19.60 8.69
C ASN A 65 -21.82 20.91 9.40
N GLN A 66 -20.90 20.86 10.35
CA GLN A 66 -20.45 22.01 11.12
C GLN A 66 -19.28 22.72 10.43
N TYR A 67 -19.31 24.05 10.51
CA TYR A 67 -18.21 24.91 10.14
C TYR A 67 -17.82 25.77 11.32
N GLY A 68 -16.52 25.80 11.60
CA GLY A 68 -15.94 26.69 12.59
C GLY A 68 -14.42 26.55 12.57
N PRO A 69 -13.68 27.65 12.55
CA PRO A 69 -12.25 27.63 12.85
C PRO A 69 -12.02 27.37 14.35
N SER A 70 -10.81 26.96 14.74
CA SER A 70 -10.48 26.63 16.13
C SER A 70 -10.72 27.79 17.09
N GLU A 71 -10.59 29.02 16.61
CA GLU A 71 -10.82 30.27 17.31
C GLU A 71 -12.28 30.50 17.73
N THR A 72 -13.21 29.74 17.15
CA THR A 72 -14.64 29.79 17.47
C THR A 72 -15.26 28.42 17.72
N HIS A 73 -14.45 27.35 17.73
CA HIS A 73 -14.84 25.94 17.79
C HIS A 73 -15.78 25.49 16.65
N ALA A 74 -17.09 25.76 16.77
CA ALA A 74 -18.11 25.54 15.76
C ALA A 74 -18.99 26.81 15.70
N ALA A 75 -19.29 27.29 14.50
CA ALA A 75 -19.96 28.58 14.32
C ALA A 75 -21.28 28.48 13.55
N SER A 76 -21.35 27.61 12.56
CA SER A 76 -22.57 27.32 11.83
C SER A 76 -22.71 25.83 11.60
N ALA A 77 -23.93 25.38 11.37
CA ALA A 77 -24.22 23.99 11.08
C ALA A 77 -25.34 23.86 10.06
N TRP A 78 -25.14 23.01 9.05
CA TRP A 78 -26.20 22.52 8.19
C TRP A 78 -26.65 21.15 8.71
N ARG A 79 -27.96 20.99 8.92
CA ARG A 79 -28.55 19.76 9.44
C ARG A 79 -29.42 19.11 8.39
N ALA A 80 -29.26 17.80 8.25
CA ALA A 80 -30.05 16.98 7.36
C ALA A 80 -30.57 15.75 8.08
N SER A 81 -31.85 15.46 7.90
CA SER A 81 -32.57 14.33 8.50
C SER A 81 -33.59 13.79 7.51
N GLY A 82 -33.97 12.52 7.66
CA GLY A 82 -34.90 11.84 6.75
C GLY A 82 -34.20 11.36 5.48
N THR A 83 -34.95 11.16 4.39
CA THR A 83 -34.44 10.52 3.17
C THR A 83 -33.24 11.29 2.58
N PRO A 84 -32.06 10.67 2.41
CA PRO A 84 -30.84 11.37 1.96
C PRO A 84 -30.74 11.67 0.47
N SER A 85 -31.54 11.00 -0.38
CA SER A 85 -31.52 11.18 -1.84
C SER A 85 -31.68 12.63 -2.37
N PRO A 86 -32.37 13.58 -1.72
CA PRO A 86 -32.49 14.96 -2.17
C PRO A 86 -31.42 15.90 -1.57
N TRP A 87 -30.44 15.39 -0.81
CA TRP A 87 -29.39 16.24 -0.23
C TRP A 87 -28.44 16.79 -1.33
N PRO A 88 -28.02 18.06 -1.25
CA PRO A 88 -27.16 18.67 -2.26
C PRO A 88 -25.74 18.04 -2.26
N PRO A 89 -25.10 17.83 -3.42
CA PRO A 89 -23.76 17.23 -3.51
C PRO A 89 -22.67 17.99 -2.73
N LEU A 90 -22.76 19.33 -2.68
CA LEU A 90 -21.93 20.19 -1.87
C LEU A 90 -22.84 21.00 -0.95
N PRO A 91 -23.20 20.46 0.23
CA PRO A 91 -24.10 21.13 1.12
C PRO A 91 -23.49 22.43 1.66
N PRO A 92 -24.33 23.44 1.96
CA PRO A 92 -23.88 24.64 2.64
C PRO A 92 -23.32 24.28 4.03
N VAL A 93 -22.65 25.25 4.64
CA VAL A 93 -22.17 25.16 6.03
C VAL A 93 -23.22 25.65 7.04
N GLY A 94 -24.40 26.02 6.53
CA GLY A 94 -25.64 26.08 7.27
C GLY A 94 -25.92 27.40 7.98
N THR A 95 -26.71 27.36 9.05
CA THR A 95 -27.11 28.54 9.82
C THR A 95 -26.25 28.70 11.08
N PRO A 96 -26.12 29.92 11.64
CA PRO A 96 -25.38 30.13 12.88
C PRO A 96 -25.90 29.27 14.04
N LEU A 97 -24.98 28.74 14.86
CA LEU A 97 -25.31 28.03 16.08
C LEU A 97 -25.81 28.97 17.19
N PRO A 98 -26.50 28.47 18.23
CA PRO A 98 -26.90 29.28 19.39
C PRO A 98 -25.73 30.08 19.97
N SER A 99 -26.01 31.31 20.43
CA SER A 99 -25.01 32.25 20.95
C SER A 99 -23.88 32.62 19.97
N THR A 100 -24.01 32.28 18.68
CA THR A 100 -23.06 32.64 17.63
C THR A 100 -23.70 33.64 16.66
N GLN A 101 -22.93 34.66 16.29
CA GLN A 101 -23.31 35.65 15.29
C GLN A 101 -22.40 35.46 14.08
N VAL A 102 -22.95 35.48 12.87
CA VAL A 102 -22.18 35.30 11.64
C VAL A 102 -22.50 36.42 10.67
N TYR A 103 -21.45 37.03 10.12
CA TYR A 103 -21.56 38.14 9.19
C TYR A 103 -20.73 37.85 7.94
N VAL A 104 -21.33 38.06 6.77
CA VAL A 104 -20.61 38.08 5.49
C VAL A 104 -20.42 39.55 5.13
N LEU A 105 -19.18 40.03 5.21
CA LEU A 105 -18.85 41.43 5.07
C LEU A 105 -18.06 41.71 3.79
N ASP A 106 -18.29 42.87 3.21
CA ASP A 106 -17.50 43.37 2.10
C ASP A 106 -16.14 43.92 2.58
N PRO A 107 -15.23 44.35 1.67
CA PRO A 107 -13.95 44.92 2.05
C PRO A 107 -14.04 46.21 2.90
N ARG A 108 -15.19 46.88 2.94
CA ARG A 108 -15.46 48.06 3.78
C ARG A 108 -16.04 47.68 5.15
N ARG A 109 -16.18 46.38 5.43
CA ARG A 109 -16.79 45.80 6.64
C ARG A 109 -18.30 46.06 6.75
N GLU A 110 -18.96 46.28 5.63
CA GLU A 110 -20.41 46.40 5.56
C GLU A 110 -21.06 45.04 5.23
N PRO A 111 -22.25 44.71 5.76
CA PRO A 111 -22.93 43.47 5.43
C PRO A 111 -23.24 43.33 3.94
N CYS A 112 -22.85 42.19 3.35
CA CYS A 112 -23.19 41.84 1.97
C CYS A 112 -24.67 41.46 1.83
N PRO A 113 -25.36 41.85 0.75
CA PRO A 113 -26.69 41.33 0.42
C PRO A 113 -26.69 39.82 0.18
N ILE A 114 -27.87 39.20 0.27
CA ILE A 114 -28.10 37.79 -0.08
C ILE A 114 -27.54 37.50 -1.49
N GLY A 115 -26.81 36.40 -1.63
CA GLY A 115 -26.19 35.93 -2.87
C GLY A 115 -24.83 36.56 -3.19
N VAL A 116 -24.44 37.65 -2.52
CA VAL A 116 -23.19 38.37 -2.77
C VAL A 116 -22.07 37.80 -1.89
N PRO A 117 -20.96 37.31 -2.47
CA PRO A 117 -19.82 36.82 -1.70
C PRO A 117 -19.09 37.92 -0.93
N GLY A 118 -18.69 37.61 0.30
CA GLY A 118 -17.85 38.46 1.15
C GLY A 118 -16.92 37.64 2.03
N GLU A 119 -16.18 38.31 2.90
CA GLU A 119 -15.38 37.67 3.95
C GLU A 119 -16.26 37.31 5.14
N LEU A 120 -16.04 36.12 5.69
CA LEU A 120 -16.79 35.59 6.81
C LEU A 120 -16.21 36.07 8.15
N PHE A 121 -17.06 36.63 9.00
CA PHE A 121 -16.76 37.05 10.36
C PHE A 121 -17.69 36.37 11.35
N ILE A 122 -17.15 35.99 12.50
CA ILE A 122 -17.88 35.25 13.53
C ILE A 122 -17.82 36.06 14.83
N GLY A 123 -18.94 36.25 15.50
CA GLY A 123 -19.07 36.90 16.80
C GLY A 123 -19.85 36.05 17.79
N GLY A 124 -20.04 36.57 19.00
CA GLY A 124 -20.79 35.91 20.05
C GLY A 124 -19.90 35.24 21.10
N GLU A 125 -20.51 34.39 21.91
CA GLU A 125 -19.88 33.84 23.13
C GLU A 125 -18.85 32.73 22.83
N GLY A 126 -18.93 32.10 21.65
CA GLY A 126 -18.02 31.04 21.22
C GLY A 126 -16.60 31.51 20.85
N LEU A 127 -16.33 32.82 20.89
CA LEU A 127 -15.01 33.35 20.57
C LEU A 127 -13.97 32.98 21.63
N ALA A 128 -12.85 32.44 21.20
CA ALA A 128 -11.67 32.25 22.04
C ALA A 128 -11.16 33.59 22.60
N HIS A 129 -10.36 33.52 23.67
CA HIS A 129 -9.71 34.70 24.22
C HIS A 129 -8.75 35.35 23.22
N GLY A 130 -8.05 34.53 22.42
CA GLY A 130 -7.05 34.95 21.45
C GLY A 130 -5.98 33.89 21.28
N TYR A 131 -4.91 34.23 20.57
CA TYR A 131 -3.74 33.37 20.40
C TYR A 131 -2.79 33.48 21.59
N HIS A 132 -2.34 32.33 22.10
CA HIS A 132 -1.42 32.29 23.23
C HIS A 132 -0.11 33.04 22.92
N ALA A 133 0.30 33.94 23.81
CA ALA A 133 1.50 34.77 23.68
C ALA A 133 1.60 35.60 22.37
N ARG A 134 0.48 35.85 21.69
CA ARG A 134 0.41 36.59 20.42
C ARG A 134 -0.70 37.66 20.46
N PRO A 135 -0.54 38.71 21.28
CA PRO A 135 -1.54 39.78 21.41
C PRO A 135 -1.67 40.61 20.12
N ASP A 136 -0.61 40.70 19.32
CA ASP A 136 -0.57 41.30 17.99
C ASP A 136 -1.54 40.62 17.03
N LEU A 137 -1.41 39.30 16.87
CA LEU A 137 -2.24 38.50 15.99
C LEU A 137 -3.68 38.40 16.51
N THR A 138 -3.82 38.39 17.85
CA THR A 138 -5.13 38.44 18.50
C THR A 138 -5.86 39.74 18.15
N ALA A 139 -5.19 40.89 18.23
CA ALA A 139 -5.80 42.18 17.88
C ALA A 139 -6.10 42.30 16.38
N GLU A 140 -5.28 41.68 15.52
CA GLU A 140 -5.51 41.65 14.08
C GLU A 140 -6.75 40.82 13.69
N ARG A 141 -6.92 39.64 14.30
CA ARG A 141 -7.96 38.69 13.94
C ARG A 141 -9.25 38.84 14.76
N PHE A 142 -9.15 39.21 16.05
CA PHE A 142 -10.29 39.44 16.94
C PHE A 142 -10.57 40.94 17.04
N VAL A 143 -11.24 41.48 16.03
CA VAL A 143 -11.52 42.91 15.87
C VAL A 143 -12.76 43.34 16.66
N PRO A 144 -12.91 44.63 17.01
CA PRO A 144 -14.15 45.12 17.63
C PRO A 144 -15.38 44.88 16.75
N SER A 145 -16.50 44.48 17.36
CA SER A 145 -17.77 44.29 16.64
C SER A 145 -18.51 45.62 16.48
N PRO A 146 -18.74 46.13 15.25
CA PRO A 146 -19.57 47.32 15.04
C PRO A 146 -21.07 47.03 15.13
N PHE A 147 -21.46 45.75 15.20
CA PHE A 147 -22.86 45.31 15.14
C PHE A 147 -23.45 44.95 16.52
N SER A 148 -22.67 45.10 17.59
CA SER A 148 -23.11 44.81 18.96
C SER A 148 -23.08 46.07 19.82
N SER A 149 -24.12 46.25 20.64
CA SER A 149 -24.19 47.31 21.65
C SER A 149 -23.50 46.93 22.97
N THR A 150 -23.04 45.69 23.11
CA THR A 150 -22.33 45.21 24.30
C THR A 150 -20.90 45.75 24.32
N PRO A 151 -20.48 46.48 25.38
CA PRO A 151 -19.11 46.97 25.49
C PRO A 151 -18.09 45.84 25.41
N GLY A 152 -17.09 45.98 24.54
CA GLY A 152 -16.01 45.00 24.37
C GLY A 152 -16.36 43.79 23.49
N ALA A 153 -17.53 43.77 22.82
CA ALA A 153 -17.86 42.74 21.85
C ALA A 153 -16.85 42.70 20.69
N ARG A 154 -16.47 41.48 20.28
CA ARG A 154 -15.48 41.23 19.22
C ARG A 154 -16.07 40.38 18.10
N LEU A 155 -15.45 40.46 16.92
CA LEU A 155 -15.62 39.54 15.80
C LEU A 155 -14.27 38.90 15.50
N TYR A 156 -14.28 37.60 15.23
CA TYR A 156 -13.17 36.89 14.63
C TYR A 156 -13.25 36.96 13.10
N ARG A 157 -12.17 37.43 12.49
CA ARG A 157 -11.98 37.50 11.05
C ARG A 157 -11.41 36.18 10.54
N THR A 158 -12.24 35.39 9.87
CA THR A 158 -11.89 34.00 9.50
C THR A 158 -10.86 33.90 8.37
N GLY A 159 -10.84 34.89 7.47
CA GLY A 159 -10.10 34.78 6.22
C GLY A 159 -10.76 33.84 5.20
N ASP A 160 -12.01 33.45 5.41
CA ASP A 160 -12.78 32.58 4.53
C ASP A 160 -13.81 33.38 3.71
N LYS A 161 -14.04 32.97 2.46
CA LYS A 161 -15.03 33.55 1.55
C LYS A 161 -16.33 32.77 1.66
N ALA A 162 -17.44 33.47 1.86
CA ALA A 162 -18.76 32.85 1.96
C ALA A 162 -19.84 33.76 1.35
N ARG A 163 -21.05 33.24 1.19
CA ARG A 163 -22.25 34.04 0.87
C ARG A 163 -23.49 33.49 1.55
N TRP A 164 -24.46 34.36 1.81
CA TRP A 164 -25.81 33.96 2.22
C TRP A 164 -26.63 33.49 1.03
N LEU A 165 -27.32 32.37 1.18
CA LEU A 165 -28.34 31.90 0.24
C LEU A 165 -29.71 32.51 0.60
N ALA A 166 -30.65 32.46 -0.34
CA ALA A 166 -31.97 33.09 -0.18
C ALA A 166 -32.82 32.47 0.93
N ASP A 167 -32.53 31.24 1.30
CA ASP A 167 -33.16 30.49 2.40
C ASP A 167 -32.47 30.71 3.76
N GLY A 168 -31.48 31.61 3.83
CA GLY A 168 -30.74 31.93 5.04
C GLY A 168 -29.61 30.95 5.38
N GLN A 169 -29.28 30.00 4.49
CA GLN A 169 -28.12 29.12 4.67
C GLN A 169 -26.82 29.81 4.24
N LEU A 170 -25.71 29.50 4.91
CA LEU A 170 -24.39 30.01 4.57
C LEU A 170 -23.65 29.03 3.64
N GLU A 171 -23.21 29.50 2.48
CA GLU A 171 -22.40 28.72 1.54
C GLU A 171 -20.93 29.13 1.63
N PHE A 172 -20.04 28.15 1.78
CA PHE A 172 -18.59 28.33 1.81
C PHE A 172 -18.01 28.31 0.39
N LEU A 173 -17.11 29.26 0.09
CA LEU A 173 -16.56 29.50 -1.25
C LEU A 173 -15.02 29.45 -1.30
N GLY A 174 -14.36 28.92 -0.25
CA GLY A 174 -12.90 28.82 -0.16
C GLY A 174 -12.25 29.93 0.68
N ARG A 175 -10.91 29.97 0.73
CA ARG A 175 -10.15 30.94 1.55
C ARG A 175 -9.80 32.23 0.80
N LEU A 176 -9.68 33.32 1.55
CA LEU A 176 -9.17 34.62 1.11
C LEU A 176 -7.70 34.85 1.45
N ASP A 177 -7.17 34.21 2.51
CA ASP A 177 -5.88 34.57 3.13
C ASP A 177 -4.70 33.60 2.88
N GLY A 178 -4.85 32.61 1.99
CA GLY A 178 -3.72 31.84 1.47
C GLY A 178 -3.06 30.84 2.44
N GLN A 179 -3.71 30.44 3.54
CA GLN A 179 -3.31 29.23 4.29
C GLN A 179 -3.36 28.00 3.37
N VAL A 180 -2.38 27.09 3.52
CA VAL A 180 -2.16 25.98 2.59
C VAL A 180 -2.23 24.62 3.28
N LYS A 181 -2.86 23.64 2.61
CA LYS A 181 -2.77 22.22 2.97
C LYS A 181 -1.63 21.58 2.19
N LEU A 182 -0.57 21.15 2.88
CA LEU A 182 0.60 20.48 2.29
C LEU A 182 0.75 19.08 2.90
N ARG A 183 0.74 18.03 2.06
CA ARG A 183 0.91 16.62 2.49
C ARG A 183 -0.06 16.19 3.61
N GLY A 184 -1.31 16.67 3.58
CA GLY A 184 -2.34 16.36 4.59
C GLY A 184 -2.30 17.21 5.86
N PHE A 185 -1.33 18.12 6.01
CA PHE A 185 -1.20 19.00 7.17
C PHE A 185 -1.62 20.44 6.84
N ARG A 186 -2.29 21.10 7.78
CA ARG A 186 -2.56 22.55 7.72
C ARG A 186 -1.27 23.28 8.10
N VAL A 187 -0.72 24.05 7.17
CA VAL A 187 0.52 24.80 7.38
C VAL A 187 0.22 26.30 7.35
N GLU A 188 0.50 26.95 8.47
CA GLU A 188 0.45 28.40 8.60
C GLU A 188 1.76 28.99 8.09
N LEU A 189 1.76 29.56 6.87
CA LEU A 189 2.96 30.15 6.29
C LEU A 189 3.54 31.26 7.19
N GLY A 190 2.67 32.00 7.88
CA GLY A 190 3.07 33.02 8.86
C GLY A 190 3.80 32.46 10.09
N GLU A 191 3.54 31.21 10.49
CA GLU A 191 4.25 30.54 11.59
C GLU A 191 5.67 30.17 11.17
N VAL A 192 5.82 29.67 9.95
CA VAL A 192 7.12 29.41 9.31
C VAL A 192 7.93 30.70 9.17
N GLU A 193 7.28 31.78 8.71
CA GLU A 193 7.88 33.12 8.62
C GLU A 193 8.28 33.67 10.01
N ALA A 194 7.42 33.52 11.03
CA ALA A 194 7.74 33.99 12.38
C ALA A 194 8.91 33.22 13.00
N ALA A 195 8.94 31.89 12.82
CA ALA A 195 10.04 31.05 13.28
C ALA A 195 11.37 31.42 12.61
N LEU A 196 11.34 31.69 11.30
CA LEU A 196 12.51 32.19 10.54
C LEU A 196 12.94 33.57 11.01
N ARG A 197 12.00 34.51 11.20
CA ARG A 197 12.27 35.87 11.64
C ARG A 197 12.86 35.95 13.06
N ALA A 198 12.61 34.93 13.89
CA ALA A 198 13.20 34.80 15.22
C ALA A 198 14.63 34.27 15.23
N LEU A 199 15.21 33.93 14.07
CA LEU A 199 16.61 33.48 13.96
C LEU A 199 17.56 34.67 13.79
N PRO A 200 18.77 34.64 14.39
CA PRO A 200 19.76 35.71 14.24
C PRO A 200 20.09 35.98 12.77
N GLY A 201 20.07 37.26 12.37
CA GLY A 201 20.45 37.71 11.04
C GLY A 201 19.33 37.77 10.00
N VAL A 202 18.17 37.15 10.26
CA VAL A 202 16.99 37.27 9.38
C VAL A 202 16.31 38.62 9.58
N ARG A 203 16.33 39.47 8.54
CA ARG A 203 15.74 40.82 8.56
C ARG A 203 14.29 40.82 8.09
N ASP A 204 13.99 40.04 7.06
CA ASP A 204 12.63 39.85 6.55
C ASP A 204 12.48 38.47 5.92
N VAL A 205 11.25 37.98 5.80
CA VAL A 205 10.99 36.62 5.30
C VAL A 205 9.57 36.47 4.77
N VAL A 206 9.43 35.71 3.68
CA VAL A 206 8.16 35.28 3.11
C VAL A 206 8.20 33.78 2.80
N ALA A 207 7.23 33.03 3.29
CA ALA A 207 7.03 31.61 2.99
C ALA A 207 5.89 31.44 1.98
N LEU A 208 6.04 30.48 1.06
CA LEU A 208 5.09 30.24 -0.02
C LEU A 208 5.13 28.78 -0.46
N VAL A 209 3.98 28.19 -0.80
CA VAL A 209 3.94 26.87 -1.45
C VAL A 209 3.97 27.05 -2.96
N ARG A 210 5.05 26.55 -3.57
CA ARG A 210 5.24 26.57 -5.03
C ARG A 210 4.82 25.25 -5.64
N GLU A 211 4.29 25.34 -6.84
CA GLU A 211 4.04 24.21 -7.73
C GLU A 211 4.65 24.56 -9.09
N ASP A 212 5.97 24.40 -9.20
CA ASP A 212 6.71 24.70 -10.44
C ASP A 212 6.55 23.54 -11.46
N THR A 213 6.04 22.38 -11.02
CA THR A 213 5.70 21.21 -11.83
C THR A 213 4.37 20.65 -11.33
N PRO A 214 3.38 20.33 -12.20
CA PRO A 214 2.06 19.85 -11.78
C PRO A 214 2.13 18.65 -10.84
N GLY A 215 1.43 18.71 -9.71
CA GLY A 215 1.41 17.68 -8.68
C GLY A 215 2.55 17.77 -7.64
N SER A 216 3.62 18.53 -7.91
CA SER A 216 4.77 18.66 -7.01
C SER A 216 4.72 19.97 -6.22
N ARG A 217 3.85 20.02 -5.21
CA ARG A 217 3.76 21.16 -4.27
C ARG A 217 4.87 21.11 -3.22
N ARG A 218 5.63 22.20 -3.08
CA ARG A 218 6.75 22.32 -2.12
C ARG A 218 6.72 23.65 -1.36
N LEU A 219 7.03 23.62 -0.07
CA LEU A 219 7.15 24.82 0.76
C LEU A 219 8.52 25.48 0.53
N VAL A 220 8.56 26.77 0.26
CA VAL A 220 9.77 27.57 0.03
C VAL A 220 9.73 28.81 0.91
N ALA A 221 10.86 29.22 1.49
CA ALA A 221 10.96 30.51 2.16
C ALA A 221 12.08 31.40 1.59
N TYR A 222 11.74 32.67 1.39
CA TYR A 222 12.61 33.71 0.84
C TYR A 222 13.02 34.63 1.99
N VAL A 223 14.32 34.71 2.26
CA VAL A 223 14.86 35.26 3.50
C VAL A 223 15.80 36.42 3.17
N VAL A 224 15.50 37.60 3.68
CA VAL A 224 16.41 38.75 3.65
C VAL A 224 17.42 38.60 4.77
N HIS A 225 18.67 38.34 4.40
CA HIS A 225 19.75 38.04 5.33
C HIS A 225 21.08 38.60 4.81
N PRO A 226 21.96 39.15 5.66
CA PRO A 226 23.30 39.56 5.25
C PRO A 226 24.05 38.40 4.57
N GLU A 227 24.63 38.67 3.40
CA GLU A 227 25.29 37.66 2.58
C GLU A 227 26.46 36.98 3.31
N ALA A 228 27.26 37.74 4.05
CA ALA A 228 28.43 37.24 4.76
C ALA A 228 28.13 36.19 5.87
N SER A 229 26.86 36.05 6.29
CA SER A 229 26.45 35.14 7.35
C SER A 229 25.26 34.25 6.99
N PHE A 230 24.80 34.26 5.73
CA PHE A 230 23.66 33.45 5.32
C PHE A 230 24.08 31.99 5.09
N SER A 231 23.54 31.09 5.90
CA SER A 231 23.67 29.63 5.72
C SER A 231 22.28 28.98 5.76
N PRO A 232 21.75 28.50 4.62
CA PRO A 232 20.48 27.76 4.56
C PRO A 232 20.44 26.58 5.53
N GLU A 233 21.54 25.85 5.65
CA GLU A 233 21.66 24.67 6.50
C GLU A 233 21.56 25.03 7.99
N ALA A 234 22.29 26.06 8.43
CA ALA A 234 22.22 26.53 9.81
C ALA A 234 20.81 27.02 10.18
N LEU A 235 20.14 27.73 9.26
CA LEU A 235 18.77 28.20 9.44
C LEU A 235 17.77 27.04 9.50
N ARG A 236 17.90 26.04 8.61
CA ARG A 236 17.05 24.83 8.62
C ARG A 236 17.24 24.01 9.90
N HIS A 237 18.48 23.78 10.31
CA HIS A 237 18.78 23.04 11.54
C HIS A 237 18.27 23.79 12.79
N ALA A 238 18.32 25.12 12.78
CA ALA A 238 17.72 25.94 13.83
C ALA A 238 16.18 25.90 13.80
N LEU A 239 15.56 25.85 12.63
CA LEU A 239 14.11 25.68 12.46
C LEU A 239 13.62 24.30 12.90
N ALA A 240 14.36 23.23 12.60
CA ALA A 240 14.00 21.85 12.95
C ALA A 240 13.88 21.61 14.45
N ARG A 241 14.51 22.47 15.27
CA ARG A 241 14.34 22.47 16.74
C ARG A 241 13.08 23.19 17.22
N ARG A 242 12.36 23.89 16.33
CA ARG A 242 11.24 24.79 16.67
C ARG A 242 9.95 24.45 15.93
N LEU A 243 10.04 23.77 14.79
CA LEU A 243 8.92 23.36 13.95
C LEU A 243 9.00 21.87 13.60
N PRO A 244 7.85 21.19 13.45
CA PRO A 244 7.81 19.82 12.96
C PRO A 244 8.26 19.71 11.49
N GLU A 245 8.72 18.54 11.07
CA GLU A 245 9.39 18.33 9.77
C GLU A 245 8.53 18.77 8.57
N TYR A 246 7.21 18.55 8.61
CA TYR A 246 6.29 18.95 7.53
C TYR A 246 6.14 20.47 7.36
N MET A 247 6.58 21.28 8.33
CA MET A 247 6.59 22.74 8.27
C MET A 247 7.96 23.31 7.88
N LEU A 248 8.99 22.47 7.70
CA LEU A 248 10.32 22.93 7.28
C LEU A 248 10.31 23.25 5.77
N PRO A 249 10.66 24.48 5.35
CA PRO A 249 10.71 24.82 3.93
C PRO A 249 11.68 23.91 3.19
N SER A 250 11.29 23.32 2.07
CA SER A 250 12.17 22.52 1.21
C SER A 250 13.30 23.33 0.55
N ALA A 251 13.16 24.65 0.48
CA ALA A 251 14.21 25.56 0.00
C ALA A 251 14.22 26.89 0.78
N LEU A 252 15.42 27.44 1.01
CA LEU A 252 15.66 28.74 1.64
C LEU A 252 16.45 29.64 0.68
N VAL A 253 15.80 30.68 0.15
CA VAL A 253 16.37 31.55 -0.89
C VAL A 253 16.79 32.88 -0.26
N ARG A 254 18.08 33.25 -0.38
CA ARG A 254 18.55 34.58 0.07
C ARG A 254 17.99 35.68 -0.82
N MET A 255 17.55 36.78 -0.22
CA MET A 255 17.15 38.00 -0.91
C MET A 255 17.93 39.19 -0.34
N ASP A 256 18.30 40.16 -1.19
CA ASP A 256 18.79 41.46 -0.71
C ASP A 256 17.63 42.33 -0.18
N LEU A 257 16.48 42.23 -0.85
CA LEU A 257 15.21 42.86 -0.48
C LEU A 257 14.04 42.04 -1.07
N LEU A 258 12.89 42.01 -0.41
CA LEU A 258 11.67 41.41 -0.97
C LEU A 258 11.05 42.34 -2.03
N PRO A 259 10.68 41.84 -3.23
CA PRO A 259 10.06 42.67 -4.26
C PRO A 259 8.70 43.18 -3.77
N LEU A 260 8.41 44.47 -3.97
CA LEU A 260 7.15 45.09 -3.57
C LEU A 260 6.29 45.47 -4.79
N THR A 261 4.98 45.47 -4.64
CA THR A 261 4.01 46.04 -5.57
C THR A 261 4.00 47.58 -5.46
N PRO A 262 3.43 48.32 -6.43
CA PRO A 262 3.25 49.78 -6.32
C PRO A 262 2.47 50.24 -5.07
N SER A 263 1.71 49.33 -4.45
CA SER A 263 0.97 49.55 -3.19
C SER A 263 1.77 49.21 -1.92
N GLY A 264 3.06 48.89 -2.04
CA GLY A 264 3.96 48.61 -0.91
C GLY A 264 3.84 47.22 -0.29
N LYS A 265 3.13 46.27 -0.92
CA LYS A 265 2.99 44.88 -0.45
C LYS A 265 4.00 43.96 -1.15
N VAL A 266 4.38 42.83 -0.56
CA VAL A 266 5.27 41.85 -1.24
C VAL A 266 4.64 41.33 -2.52
N ASN A 267 5.34 41.50 -3.64
CA ASN A 267 4.99 40.94 -4.94
C ASN A 267 5.42 39.47 -5.03
N ARG A 268 4.54 38.56 -4.57
CA ARG A 268 4.80 37.11 -4.57
C ARG A 268 5.01 36.52 -5.96
N ASN A 269 4.41 37.11 -7.00
CA ASN A 269 4.59 36.69 -8.39
C ASN A 269 5.95 37.11 -8.95
N GLY A 270 6.64 38.05 -8.30
CA GLY A 270 8.00 38.49 -8.65
C GLY A 270 9.10 37.76 -7.88
N LEU A 271 8.77 36.76 -7.06
CA LEU A 271 9.77 35.99 -6.31
C LEU A 271 10.48 34.99 -7.22
N PRO A 272 11.82 34.93 -7.20
CA PRO A 272 12.60 34.09 -8.11
C PRO A 272 12.32 32.61 -7.88
N ILE A 273 12.48 31.81 -8.93
CA ILE A 273 12.43 30.35 -8.80
C ILE A 273 13.67 29.92 -8.00
N PRO A 274 13.54 29.09 -6.94
CA PRO A 274 14.69 28.64 -6.17
C PRO A 274 15.72 27.94 -7.07
N THR A 275 16.95 28.44 -7.07
CA THR A 275 18.08 27.77 -7.71
C THR A 275 18.48 26.54 -6.91
N GLU A 276 19.20 25.64 -7.57
CA GLU A 276 19.68 24.39 -7.01
C GLU A 276 20.46 24.54 -5.69
N ASP A 277 21.16 25.65 -5.47
CA ASP A 277 21.90 25.91 -4.23
C ASP A 277 21.00 26.23 -3.01
N ALA A 278 19.76 26.66 -3.23
CA ALA A 278 18.80 27.01 -2.17
C ALA A 278 18.08 25.80 -1.55
N ALA A 279 18.25 24.60 -2.12
CA ALA A 279 17.53 23.37 -1.76
C ALA A 279 18.23 22.49 -0.70
N ALA A 280 19.38 22.88 -0.16
CA ALA A 280 20.19 21.96 0.65
C ALA A 280 19.63 21.73 2.08
N GLY A 281 19.25 20.48 2.34
CA GLY A 281 19.26 19.84 3.66
C GLY A 281 20.06 18.54 3.47
N ALA A 282 21.02 18.29 4.37
CA ALA A 282 22.24 17.50 4.16
C ALA A 282 23.19 18.15 3.14
N GLU A 283 24.48 18.21 3.46
CA GLU A 283 25.53 18.70 2.57
C GLU A 283 25.42 17.98 1.21
N PHE A 284 24.84 18.65 0.20
CA PHE A 284 24.86 18.14 -1.17
C PHE A 284 26.31 18.18 -1.63
N ARG A 285 26.98 17.04 -1.43
CA ARG A 285 28.32 16.81 -1.96
C ARG A 285 28.12 16.17 -3.32
N ALA A 286 28.42 16.92 -4.37
CA ALA A 286 28.36 16.40 -5.72
C ALA A 286 29.24 15.14 -5.84
N PRO A 287 28.78 14.10 -6.55
CA PRO A 287 29.61 12.96 -6.91
C PRO A 287 30.96 13.41 -7.51
N LEU A 288 32.05 13.05 -6.84
CA LEU A 288 33.41 13.47 -7.18
C LEU A 288 34.04 12.49 -8.17
N THR A 289 33.93 11.20 -7.90
CA THR A 289 34.55 10.16 -8.74
C THR A 289 33.68 9.83 -9.96
N ALA A 290 34.29 9.30 -11.02
CA ALA A 290 33.54 8.83 -12.19
C ALA A 290 32.54 7.72 -11.81
N VAL A 291 32.90 6.91 -10.81
CA VAL A 291 32.04 5.85 -10.28
C VAL A 291 30.84 6.44 -9.54
N GLU A 292 31.07 7.39 -8.62
CA GLU A 292 30.00 8.09 -7.91
C GLU A 292 29.01 8.78 -8.85
N LYS A 293 29.50 9.43 -9.93
CA LYS A 293 28.65 10.14 -10.91
C LYS A 293 27.68 9.21 -11.61
N VAL A 294 28.17 8.07 -12.09
CA VAL A 294 27.32 7.07 -12.77
C VAL A 294 26.30 6.47 -11.81
N ILE A 295 26.67 6.21 -10.55
CA ILE A 295 25.72 5.74 -9.52
C ILE A 295 24.63 6.78 -9.29
N ALA A 296 25.01 8.04 -9.05
CA ALA A 296 24.08 9.12 -8.80
C ALA A 296 23.13 9.38 -9.98
N ASP A 297 23.61 9.31 -11.22
CA ASP A 297 22.79 9.45 -12.43
C ASP A 297 21.78 8.31 -12.57
N ILE A 298 22.20 7.07 -12.29
CA ILE A 298 21.31 5.90 -12.28
C ILE A 298 20.22 6.08 -11.22
N TRP A 299 20.57 6.55 -10.02
CA TRP A 299 19.61 6.77 -8.94
C TRP A 299 18.65 7.91 -9.24
N ALA A 300 19.15 9.05 -9.71
CA ALA A 300 18.34 10.21 -10.11
C ALA A 300 17.29 9.81 -11.15
N SER A 301 17.70 9.06 -12.18
CA SER A 301 16.81 8.54 -13.22
C SER A 301 15.74 7.59 -12.68
N LEU A 302 16.11 6.69 -11.75
CA LEU A 302 15.19 5.67 -11.22
C LEU A 302 14.22 6.22 -10.17
N LEU A 303 14.68 7.16 -9.35
CA LEU A 303 13.90 7.77 -8.27
C LEU A 303 13.09 8.98 -8.75
N GLY A 304 13.27 9.40 -10.01
CA GLY A 304 12.61 10.60 -10.55
C GLY A 304 13.10 11.88 -9.88
N LEU A 305 14.35 11.89 -9.40
CA LEU A 305 14.96 13.01 -8.73
C LEU A 305 15.83 13.81 -9.72
N PRO A 306 15.87 15.14 -9.62
CA PRO A 306 16.70 15.96 -10.51
C PRO A 306 18.20 15.73 -10.29
N ARG A 307 18.62 15.36 -9.07
CA ARG A 307 20.01 15.07 -8.70
C ARG A 307 20.08 14.23 -7.43
N VAL A 308 21.18 13.51 -7.26
CA VAL A 308 21.52 12.70 -6.08
C VAL A 308 22.95 13.03 -5.63
N GLY A 309 23.13 13.33 -4.35
CA GLY A 309 24.41 13.63 -3.71
C GLY A 309 25.19 12.39 -3.30
N THR A 310 26.50 12.54 -3.07
CA THR A 310 27.41 11.42 -2.74
C THR A 310 27.08 10.76 -1.38
N GLN A 311 26.47 11.51 -0.45
CA GLN A 311 26.07 11.00 0.87
C GLN A 311 24.57 10.67 0.95
N ASP A 312 23.83 10.82 -0.15
CA ASP A 312 22.40 10.53 -0.14
C ASP A 312 22.18 9.03 0.03
N HIS A 313 21.27 8.66 0.92
CA HIS A 313 20.95 7.28 1.23
C HIS A 313 19.80 6.77 0.36
N PHE A 314 20.01 5.68 -0.39
CA PHE A 314 19.06 5.16 -1.39
C PHE A 314 17.64 4.99 -0.85
N PHE A 315 17.52 4.38 0.33
CA PHE A 315 16.23 4.06 0.94
C PHE A 315 15.57 5.25 1.62
N GLU A 316 16.32 6.32 1.92
CA GLU A 316 15.75 7.57 2.45
C GLU A 316 15.17 8.42 1.31
N LEU A 317 15.76 8.31 0.12
CA LEU A 317 15.27 8.94 -1.11
C LEU A 317 14.04 8.26 -1.73
N GLY A 318 13.43 7.29 -1.05
CA GLY A 318 12.27 6.55 -1.56
C GLY A 318 12.61 5.29 -2.37
N GLY A 319 13.88 4.87 -2.37
CA GLY A 319 14.30 3.61 -2.97
C GLY A 319 13.70 2.39 -2.25
N HIS A 320 13.20 1.42 -3.03
CA HIS A 320 12.70 0.14 -2.54
C HIS A 320 13.34 -1.02 -3.30
N SER A 321 13.10 -2.28 -2.88
CA SER A 321 13.80 -3.46 -3.40
C SER A 321 13.69 -3.64 -4.93
N LEU A 322 12.61 -3.18 -5.56
CA LEU A 322 12.46 -3.21 -7.02
C LEU A 322 13.44 -2.26 -7.72
N LEU A 323 13.48 -1.01 -7.25
CA LEU A 323 14.42 0.00 -7.74
C LEU A 323 15.86 -0.41 -7.42
N ALA A 324 16.08 -1.06 -6.27
CA ALA A 324 17.38 -1.59 -5.88
C ALA A 324 17.91 -2.64 -6.87
N THR A 325 17.05 -3.56 -7.34
CA THR A 325 17.41 -4.53 -8.39
C THR A 325 17.73 -3.83 -9.72
N GLN A 326 16.96 -2.80 -10.10
CA GLN A 326 17.23 -2.02 -11.31
C GLN A 326 18.55 -1.22 -11.21
N VAL A 327 18.84 -0.64 -10.04
CA VAL A 327 20.12 0.01 -9.74
C VAL A 327 21.26 -0.99 -9.94
N VAL A 328 21.18 -2.16 -9.31
CA VAL A 328 22.23 -3.19 -9.41
C VAL A 328 22.40 -3.68 -10.85
N SER A 329 21.32 -3.94 -11.58
CA SER A 329 21.33 -4.33 -12.99
C SER A 329 22.08 -3.28 -13.84
N ARG A 330 21.73 -2.00 -13.69
CA ARG A 330 22.36 -0.89 -14.43
C ARG A 330 23.83 -0.68 -14.04
N LEU A 331 24.18 -0.89 -12.77
CA LEU A 331 25.56 -0.80 -12.30
C LEU A 331 26.43 -1.96 -12.81
N ARG A 332 25.91 -3.19 -12.83
CA ARG A 332 26.59 -4.35 -13.43
C ARG A 332 26.94 -4.09 -14.89
N GLU A 333 25.99 -3.54 -15.66
CA GLU A 333 26.21 -3.16 -17.05
C GLU A 333 27.22 -2.02 -17.19
N ALA A 334 27.04 -0.93 -16.45
CA ALA A 334 27.88 0.26 -16.57
C ALA A 334 29.35 0.00 -16.23
N PHE A 335 29.61 -0.87 -15.24
CA PHE A 335 30.96 -1.15 -14.75
C PHE A 335 31.50 -2.53 -15.15
N GLN A 336 30.69 -3.38 -15.79
CA GLN A 336 31.05 -4.76 -16.16
C GLN A 336 31.57 -5.58 -14.96
N VAL A 337 30.90 -5.42 -13.81
CA VAL A 337 31.22 -6.10 -12.55
C VAL A 337 30.05 -6.93 -12.07
N GLU A 338 30.34 -8.00 -11.33
CA GLU A 338 29.33 -8.76 -10.59
C GLU A 338 29.05 -8.07 -9.25
N LEU A 339 27.97 -7.28 -9.21
CA LEU A 339 27.50 -6.61 -8.00
C LEU A 339 26.31 -7.38 -7.41
N SER A 340 26.39 -7.85 -6.17
CA SER A 340 25.23 -8.46 -5.49
C SER A 340 24.29 -7.39 -4.94
N LEU A 341 22.98 -7.67 -4.86
CA LEU A 341 22.01 -6.73 -4.25
C LEU A 341 22.37 -6.40 -2.80
N ARG A 342 22.99 -7.34 -2.09
CA ARG A 342 23.48 -7.16 -0.72
C ARG A 342 24.45 -5.97 -0.59
N VAL A 343 25.29 -5.72 -1.59
CA VAL A 343 26.27 -4.63 -1.54
C VAL A 343 25.57 -3.27 -1.44
N LEU A 344 24.48 -3.06 -2.17
CA LEU A 344 23.68 -1.81 -2.08
C LEU A 344 23.03 -1.62 -0.70
N PHE A 345 22.74 -2.69 0.02
CA PHE A 345 22.19 -2.63 1.38
C PHE A 345 23.25 -2.44 2.47
N GLU A 346 24.47 -2.91 2.24
CA GLU A 346 25.62 -2.73 3.14
C GLU A 346 26.32 -1.39 2.92
N ALA A 347 26.17 -0.82 1.73
CA ALA A 347 26.72 0.45 1.30
C ALA A 347 25.61 1.31 0.65
N PRO A 348 24.64 1.80 1.44
CA PRO A 348 23.42 2.42 0.93
C PRO A 348 23.56 3.90 0.53
N THR A 349 24.74 4.49 0.65
CA THR A 349 25.04 5.82 0.10
C THR A 349 25.83 5.71 -1.20
N VAL A 350 25.75 6.74 -2.06
CA VAL A 350 26.50 6.78 -3.33
C VAL A 350 28.01 6.61 -3.09
N ALA A 351 28.58 7.24 -2.06
CA ALA A 351 30.00 7.15 -1.72
C ALA A 351 30.40 5.75 -1.25
N GLU A 352 29.63 5.13 -0.36
CA GLU A 352 29.93 3.78 0.11
C GLU A 352 29.79 2.76 -1.02
N LEU A 353 28.77 2.90 -1.87
CA LEU A 353 28.55 2.02 -3.01
C LEU A 353 29.66 2.17 -4.05
N ALA A 354 30.11 3.41 -4.29
CA ALA A 354 31.23 3.70 -5.15
C ALA A 354 32.51 3.02 -4.64
N ALA A 355 32.82 3.13 -3.34
CA ALA A 355 33.96 2.45 -2.74
C ALA A 355 33.89 0.92 -2.92
N ARG A 356 32.71 0.32 -2.74
CA ARG A 356 32.52 -1.13 -2.97
C ARG A 356 32.67 -1.53 -4.43
N LEU A 357 32.17 -0.71 -5.34
CA LEU A 357 32.34 -0.93 -6.78
C LEU A 357 33.79 -0.78 -7.20
N GLU A 358 34.51 0.19 -6.64
CA GLU A 358 35.95 0.37 -6.83
C GLU A 358 36.71 -0.85 -6.29
N ASP A 359 36.39 -1.37 -5.10
CA ASP A 359 36.99 -2.61 -4.59
C ASP A 359 36.76 -3.80 -5.54
N LEU A 360 35.55 -3.94 -6.11
CA LEU A 360 35.21 -5.00 -7.06
C LEU A 360 35.92 -4.84 -8.42
N LEU A 361 36.17 -3.60 -8.85
CA LEU A 361 36.95 -3.31 -10.04
C LEU A 361 38.43 -3.67 -9.87
N HIS A 362 38.95 -3.62 -8.64
CA HIS A 362 40.34 -3.95 -8.31
C HIS A 362 40.53 -5.41 -7.81
N GLY A 363 39.45 -6.12 -7.46
CA GLY A 363 39.47 -7.50 -6.95
C GLY A 363 39.47 -8.59 -8.03
N THR A 364 39.90 -9.81 -7.66
CA THR A 364 39.86 -11.00 -8.53
C THR A 364 38.44 -11.35 -8.96
N ARG A 365 38.21 -11.24 -10.28
CA ARG A 365 36.96 -11.54 -10.99
C ARG A 365 36.35 -12.89 -10.56
N ARG A 366 35.11 -12.87 -10.03
CA ARG A 366 34.22 -14.04 -10.10
C ARG A 366 34.04 -14.43 -11.58
N ARG A 367 33.84 -15.72 -11.87
CA ARG A 367 33.58 -16.19 -13.24
C ARG A 367 32.36 -15.42 -13.79
N PRO A 368 32.48 -14.72 -14.93
CA PRO A 368 31.36 -13.97 -15.49
C PRO A 368 30.28 -14.96 -15.94
N ILE A 369 29.03 -14.71 -15.54
CA ILE A 369 27.89 -15.44 -16.10
C ILE A 369 27.82 -15.09 -17.60
N PRO A 370 27.63 -16.06 -18.51
CA PRO A 370 27.57 -15.78 -19.95
C PRO A 370 26.56 -14.68 -20.29
N ALA A 371 26.90 -13.81 -21.25
CA ALA A 371 25.99 -12.77 -21.71
C ALA A 371 24.72 -13.36 -22.34
N LEU A 372 23.57 -12.72 -22.12
CA LEU A 372 22.31 -13.11 -22.76
C LEU A 372 22.29 -12.53 -24.18
N VAL A 373 22.49 -13.41 -25.17
CA VAL A 373 22.49 -13.07 -26.60
C VAL A 373 21.46 -13.92 -27.35
N PRO A 374 20.99 -13.50 -28.53
CA PRO A 374 20.11 -14.32 -29.36
C PRO A 374 20.76 -15.68 -29.65
N GLN A 375 20.00 -16.77 -29.48
CA GLN A 375 20.52 -18.13 -29.62
C GLN A 375 19.97 -18.80 -30.88
N PRO A 376 20.74 -19.68 -31.56
CA PRO A 376 20.20 -20.55 -32.60
C PRO A 376 19.07 -21.41 -32.06
N ARG A 377 17.92 -21.42 -32.75
CA ARG A 377 16.74 -22.17 -32.31
C ARG A 377 16.62 -23.47 -33.10
N GLY A 378 16.67 -24.59 -32.39
CA GLY A 378 16.36 -25.90 -32.96
C GLY A 378 14.86 -26.17 -33.02
N GLU A 379 14.49 -27.36 -33.51
CA GLU A 379 13.09 -27.84 -33.50
C GLU A 379 12.53 -28.04 -32.08
N ARG A 380 13.42 -28.21 -31.09
CA ARG A 380 13.09 -28.40 -29.68
C ARG A 380 13.62 -27.22 -28.88
N ILE A 381 12.75 -26.27 -28.58
CA ILE A 381 13.07 -25.13 -27.71
C ILE A 381 12.73 -25.57 -26.27
N PRO A 382 13.69 -25.60 -25.33
CA PRO A 382 13.41 -26.01 -23.97
C PRO A 382 12.53 -24.97 -23.27
N GLN A 383 11.75 -25.40 -22.28
CA GLN A 383 11.09 -24.48 -21.35
C GLN A 383 12.11 -23.87 -20.39
N SER A 384 11.86 -22.66 -19.89
CA SER A 384 12.60 -22.17 -18.71
C SER A 384 12.32 -23.08 -17.50
N PHE A 385 13.14 -23.03 -16.44
CA PHE A 385 12.90 -23.85 -15.24
C PHE A 385 11.52 -23.54 -14.62
N SER A 386 11.15 -22.27 -14.57
CA SER A 386 9.86 -21.83 -14.02
C SER A 386 8.68 -22.25 -14.90
N GLN A 387 8.81 -22.20 -16.24
CA GLN A 387 7.79 -22.74 -17.15
C GLN A 387 7.61 -24.25 -16.96
N GLN A 388 8.70 -25.01 -16.81
CA GLN A 388 8.65 -26.46 -16.60
C GLN A 388 7.88 -26.82 -15.33
N ARG A 389 8.01 -26.04 -14.26
CA ARG A 389 7.21 -26.25 -13.04
C ARG A 389 5.72 -26.06 -13.30
N LEU A 390 5.32 -24.98 -13.95
CA LEU A 390 3.89 -24.73 -14.22
C LEU A 390 3.31 -25.80 -15.14
N TRP A 391 4.09 -26.26 -16.12
CA TRP A 391 3.75 -27.39 -16.97
C TRP A 391 3.55 -28.69 -16.18
N PHE A 392 4.46 -29.00 -15.24
CA PHE A 392 4.33 -30.17 -14.38
C PHE A 392 3.07 -30.09 -13.50
N ILE A 393 2.81 -28.94 -12.86
CA ILE A 393 1.62 -28.72 -12.03
C ILE A 393 0.34 -28.88 -12.85
N SER A 394 0.32 -28.40 -14.10
CA SER A 394 -0.87 -28.54 -14.93
C SER A 394 -1.17 -29.98 -15.33
N GLN A 395 -0.18 -30.90 -15.31
CA GLN A 395 -0.43 -32.32 -15.58
C GLN A 395 -1.08 -33.05 -14.39
N LEU A 396 -1.14 -32.42 -13.20
CA LEU A 396 -1.75 -33.02 -12.00
C LEU A 396 -3.29 -32.86 -11.95
N ASP A 397 -3.90 -32.19 -12.94
CA ASP A 397 -5.35 -31.96 -13.11
C ASP A 397 -6.05 -31.27 -11.93
N THR A 398 -5.30 -30.56 -11.09
CA THR A 398 -5.80 -29.87 -9.89
C THR A 398 -5.89 -28.36 -10.04
N SER A 399 -5.38 -27.78 -11.13
CA SER A 399 -5.02 -26.34 -11.20
C SER A 399 -5.77 -25.53 -12.26
N ALA A 400 -6.95 -25.96 -12.72
CA ALA A 400 -7.62 -25.52 -13.96
C ALA A 400 -7.49 -24.01 -14.31
N HIS A 401 -7.76 -23.11 -13.36
CA HIS A 401 -7.56 -21.66 -13.51
C HIS A 401 -6.63 -21.05 -12.45
N ALA A 402 -5.97 -21.90 -11.64
CA ALA A 402 -5.16 -21.48 -10.51
C ALA A 402 -3.96 -20.61 -10.93
N TYR A 403 -3.54 -20.69 -12.20
CA TYR A 403 -2.44 -19.91 -12.76
C TYR A 403 -2.90 -18.94 -13.85
N ASN A 404 -4.17 -18.53 -13.83
CA ASN A 404 -4.64 -17.41 -14.65
C ASN A 404 -4.17 -16.07 -14.04
N VAL A 405 -3.87 -15.11 -14.92
CA VAL A 405 -3.54 -13.72 -14.60
C VAL A 405 -4.59 -12.82 -15.26
N PRO A 406 -5.76 -12.62 -14.63
CA PRO A 406 -6.81 -11.73 -15.11
C PRO A 406 -6.46 -10.26 -14.84
N LEU A 407 -6.67 -9.40 -15.84
CA LEU A 407 -6.61 -7.95 -15.74
C LEU A 407 -7.97 -7.40 -16.20
N ALA A 408 -8.72 -6.79 -15.30
CA ALA A 408 -10.03 -6.21 -15.59
C ALA A 408 -9.99 -4.70 -15.42
N THR A 409 -10.45 -3.97 -16.44
CA THR A 409 -10.46 -2.50 -16.41
C THR A 409 -11.71 -1.96 -17.06
N ARG A 410 -12.37 -1.02 -16.38
CA ARG A 410 -13.46 -0.23 -16.93
C ARG A 410 -12.89 0.98 -17.64
N LEU A 411 -13.34 1.20 -18.87
CA LEU A 411 -12.85 2.21 -19.79
C LEU A 411 -14.00 3.14 -20.14
N ARG A 412 -13.90 4.41 -19.73
CA ARG A 412 -14.90 5.44 -20.01
C ARG A 412 -14.41 6.46 -21.04
N GLY A 413 -15.26 6.76 -22.02
CA GLY A 413 -15.03 7.62 -23.16
C GLY A 413 -15.19 6.90 -24.51
N ALA A 414 -14.85 7.60 -25.59
CA ALA A 414 -14.98 7.11 -26.97
C ALA A 414 -13.90 6.07 -27.31
N LEU A 415 -14.17 4.80 -26.99
CA LEU A 415 -13.29 3.67 -27.30
C LEU A 415 -13.35 3.30 -28.79
N ASP A 416 -12.19 3.26 -29.45
CA ASP A 416 -12.05 2.64 -30.77
C ASP A 416 -11.73 1.15 -30.59
N ALA A 417 -12.77 0.33 -30.54
CA ALA A 417 -12.63 -1.12 -30.34
C ALA A 417 -11.81 -1.81 -31.45
N ARG A 418 -11.79 -1.26 -32.67
CA ARG A 418 -11.00 -1.81 -33.78
C ARG A 418 -9.52 -1.49 -33.59
N ALA A 419 -9.19 -0.27 -33.18
CA ALA A 419 -7.81 0.11 -32.85
C ALA A 419 -7.28 -0.73 -31.67
N LEU A 420 -8.11 -0.99 -30.65
CA LEU A 420 -7.75 -1.87 -29.52
C LEU A 420 -7.41 -3.29 -29.98
N GLU A 421 -8.28 -3.91 -30.79
CA GLU A 421 -8.05 -5.26 -31.33
C GLU A 421 -6.76 -5.32 -32.17
N GLN A 422 -6.54 -4.34 -33.04
CA GLN A 422 -5.32 -4.26 -33.86
C GLN A 422 -4.06 -4.03 -33.02
N ALA A 423 -4.15 -3.25 -31.94
CA ALA A 423 -3.06 -3.02 -31.01
C ALA A 423 -2.68 -4.28 -30.23
N LEU A 424 -3.67 -4.98 -29.66
CA LEU A 424 -3.45 -6.27 -29.00
C LEU A 424 -2.89 -7.33 -29.95
N GLY A 425 -3.41 -7.41 -31.18
CA GLY A 425 -2.86 -8.29 -32.21
C GLY A 425 -1.41 -7.96 -32.58
N ALA A 426 -1.05 -6.67 -32.68
CA ALA A 426 0.34 -6.27 -32.92
C ALA A 426 1.27 -6.65 -31.76
N LEU A 427 0.79 -6.53 -30.53
CA LEU A 427 1.52 -6.92 -29.33
C LEU A 427 1.78 -8.44 -29.27
N ILE A 428 0.76 -9.26 -29.58
CA ILE A 428 0.90 -10.73 -29.67
C ILE A 428 1.85 -11.14 -30.79
N ARG A 429 1.84 -10.43 -31.93
CA ARG A 429 2.81 -10.69 -33.00
C ARG A 429 4.25 -10.38 -32.58
N ARG A 430 4.43 -9.29 -31.83
CA ARG A 430 5.72 -8.81 -31.36
C ARG A 430 6.35 -9.73 -30.31
N HIS A 431 5.57 -10.21 -29.33
CA HIS A 431 6.05 -11.06 -28.23
C HIS A 431 5.75 -12.54 -28.49
N GLU A 432 6.79 -13.31 -28.81
CA GLU A 432 6.64 -14.73 -29.15
C GLU A 432 6.01 -15.58 -28.05
N VAL A 433 6.27 -15.22 -26.79
CA VAL A 433 5.76 -15.95 -25.64
C VAL A 433 4.23 -15.96 -25.59
N LEU A 434 3.56 -14.90 -26.07
CA LEU A 434 2.09 -14.80 -26.09
C LEU A 434 1.44 -15.71 -27.14
N ARG A 435 2.25 -16.20 -28.07
CA ARG A 435 1.89 -17.18 -29.11
C ARG A 435 2.58 -18.52 -28.90
N THR A 436 3.05 -18.79 -27.68
CA THR A 436 3.73 -20.02 -27.29
C THR A 436 2.78 -20.95 -26.54
N THR A 437 2.79 -22.23 -26.90
CA THR A 437 2.21 -23.34 -26.14
C THR A 437 3.30 -24.30 -25.67
N PHE A 438 2.92 -25.30 -24.87
CA PHE A 438 3.84 -26.22 -24.22
C PHE A 438 3.49 -27.65 -24.58
N ASP A 439 4.51 -28.47 -24.81
CA ASP A 439 4.33 -29.87 -25.22
C ASP A 439 5.44 -30.73 -24.62
N GLU A 440 5.37 -32.03 -24.86
CA GLU A 440 6.41 -32.98 -24.47
C GLU A 440 6.85 -33.77 -25.71
N VAL A 441 8.17 -33.82 -25.96
CA VAL A 441 8.76 -34.61 -27.04
C VAL A 441 9.83 -35.51 -26.45
N ASP A 442 9.67 -36.82 -26.60
CA ASP A 442 10.55 -37.85 -26.03
C ASP A 442 10.80 -37.68 -24.52
N GLY A 443 9.76 -37.38 -23.75
CA GLY A 443 9.87 -37.18 -22.30
C GLY A 443 10.44 -35.83 -21.88
N GLN A 444 10.72 -34.93 -22.83
CA GLN A 444 11.28 -33.60 -22.54
C GLN A 444 10.25 -32.49 -22.79
N PRO A 445 10.00 -31.60 -21.80
CA PRO A 445 9.07 -30.49 -21.96
C PRO A 445 9.66 -29.40 -22.85
N VAL A 446 8.91 -29.01 -23.88
CA VAL A 446 9.34 -28.04 -24.91
C VAL A 446 8.34 -26.88 -25.06
N GLN A 447 8.81 -25.77 -25.64
CA GLN A 447 8.03 -24.64 -26.11
C GLN A 447 7.67 -24.83 -27.59
N ARG A 448 6.42 -24.52 -27.95
CA ARG A 448 5.88 -24.52 -29.31
C ARG A 448 5.45 -23.11 -29.68
N ILE A 449 6.28 -22.41 -30.44
CA ILE A 449 6.00 -21.03 -30.85
C ILE A 449 5.18 -21.05 -32.14
N SER A 450 3.90 -20.71 -32.07
CA SER A 450 3.00 -20.66 -33.23
C SER A 450 3.27 -19.44 -34.09
N PRO A 451 3.07 -19.48 -35.42
CA PRO A 451 3.04 -18.27 -36.25
C PRO A 451 2.07 -17.21 -35.71
N ALA A 452 2.33 -15.97 -36.07
CA ALA A 452 1.39 -14.88 -35.85
C ALA A 452 0.01 -15.21 -36.44
N TRP A 453 -1.06 -14.90 -35.70
CA TRP A 453 -2.44 -14.99 -36.20
C TRP A 453 -3.17 -13.65 -36.02
N ASP A 454 -4.34 -13.54 -36.65
CA ASP A 454 -5.23 -12.40 -36.47
C ASP A 454 -5.98 -12.53 -35.14
N PHE A 455 -5.43 -11.88 -34.11
CA PHE A 455 -6.05 -11.87 -32.79
C PHE A 455 -7.39 -11.11 -32.82
N THR A 456 -8.42 -11.71 -32.23
CA THR A 456 -9.76 -11.14 -32.13
C THR A 456 -10.11 -10.90 -30.67
N VAL A 457 -10.67 -9.72 -30.38
CA VAL A 457 -11.23 -9.42 -29.06
C VAL A 457 -12.66 -9.93 -29.04
N ARG A 458 -12.96 -10.88 -28.15
CA ARG A 458 -14.33 -11.39 -27.99
C ARG A 458 -15.21 -10.26 -27.50
N ARG A 459 -16.36 -10.06 -28.15
CA ARG A 459 -17.33 -9.03 -27.77
C ARG A 459 -18.52 -9.70 -27.13
N GLU A 460 -18.85 -9.28 -25.92
CA GLU A 460 -20.05 -9.72 -25.22
C GLU A 460 -20.88 -8.51 -24.84
N ASP A 461 -22.20 -8.67 -24.85
CA ASP A 461 -23.12 -7.65 -24.38
C ASP A 461 -23.74 -8.16 -23.08
N VAL A 462 -23.22 -7.67 -21.95
CA VAL A 462 -23.80 -7.95 -20.64
C VAL A 462 -24.92 -6.96 -20.29
N GLY A 463 -25.20 -5.99 -21.18
CA GLY A 463 -26.13 -4.90 -20.98
C GLY A 463 -25.77 -3.99 -19.80
N PRO A 464 -26.70 -3.13 -19.37
CA PRO A 464 -26.59 -2.40 -18.12
C PRO A 464 -26.59 -3.38 -16.94
N ALA A 465 -25.40 -3.79 -16.52
CA ALA A 465 -25.22 -4.63 -15.35
C ALA A 465 -25.04 -3.76 -14.10
N ASP A 466 -25.65 -4.17 -12.98
CA ASP A 466 -25.23 -3.66 -11.69
C ASP A 466 -23.80 -4.11 -11.36
N ALA A 467 -23.19 -3.51 -10.32
CA ALA A 467 -21.83 -3.83 -9.93
C ALA A 467 -21.62 -5.33 -9.60
N ALA A 468 -22.63 -6.01 -9.05
CA ALA A 468 -22.52 -7.42 -8.66
C ALA A 468 -22.63 -8.39 -9.85
N ALA A 469 -23.47 -8.08 -10.83
CA ALA A 469 -23.54 -8.78 -12.11
C ALA A 469 -22.24 -8.59 -12.90
N LEU A 470 -21.70 -7.37 -12.95
CA LEU A 470 -20.43 -7.10 -13.60
C LEU A 470 -19.28 -7.88 -12.94
N GLN A 471 -19.20 -7.84 -11.61
CA GLN A 471 -18.20 -8.60 -10.87
C GLN A 471 -18.29 -10.10 -11.17
N ARG A 472 -19.48 -10.71 -11.10
CA ARG A 472 -19.67 -12.13 -11.43
C ARG A 472 -19.27 -12.48 -12.85
N TRP A 473 -19.51 -11.59 -13.80
CA TRP A 473 -19.08 -11.79 -15.19
C TRP A 473 -17.55 -11.74 -15.33
N VAL A 474 -16.88 -10.77 -14.70
CA VAL A 474 -15.40 -10.70 -14.67
C VAL A 474 -14.80 -11.95 -14.02
N GLU A 475 -15.38 -12.41 -12.91
CA GLU A 475 -14.95 -13.64 -12.22
C GLU A 475 -15.13 -14.88 -13.11
N ALA A 476 -16.26 -15.01 -13.78
CA ALA A 476 -16.50 -16.10 -14.73
C ALA A 476 -15.45 -16.10 -15.86
N GLU A 477 -15.12 -14.93 -16.42
CA GLU A 477 -14.06 -14.79 -17.42
C GLU A 477 -12.68 -15.17 -16.88
N ALA A 478 -12.37 -14.76 -15.64
CA ALA A 478 -11.11 -15.07 -14.96
C ALA A 478 -10.96 -16.57 -14.66
N HIS A 479 -12.06 -17.30 -14.46
CA HIS A 479 -12.08 -18.72 -14.14
C HIS A 479 -12.04 -19.65 -15.35
N LEU A 480 -12.18 -19.13 -16.57
CA LEU A 480 -12.08 -19.96 -17.77
C LEU A 480 -10.66 -20.59 -17.84
N PRO A 481 -10.52 -21.92 -17.92
CA PRO A 481 -9.21 -22.56 -17.94
C PRO A 481 -8.47 -22.28 -19.26
N PHE A 482 -7.15 -22.46 -19.24
CA PHE A 482 -6.30 -22.51 -20.42
C PHE A 482 -5.78 -23.94 -20.64
N ASP A 483 -5.79 -24.39 -21.89
CA ASP A 483 -5.09 -25.61 -22.30
C ASP A 483 -3.67 -25.24 -22.73
N LEU A 484 -2.68 -25.63 -21.92
CA LEU A 484 -1.26 -25.34 -22.17
C LEU A 484 -0.71 -25.97 -23.45
N ARG A 485 -1.31 -27.06 -23.95
CA ARG A 485 -0.92 -27.71 -25.21
C ARG A 485 -1.50 -27.02 -26.42
N ARG A 486 -2.76 -26.59 -26.33
CA ARG A 486 -3.53 -26.09 -27.48
C ARG A 486 -3.51 -24.56 -27.62
N GLY A 487 -3.54 -23.83 -26.50
CA GLY A 487 -3.63 -22.38 -26.49
C GLY A 487 -4.89 -21.81 -27.20
N PRO A 488 -4.89 -20.51 -27.55
CA PRO A 488 -3.89 -19.51 -27.15
C PRO A 488 -3.92 -19.27 -25.63
N LEU A 489 -2.77 -18.91 -25.05
CA LEU A 489 -2.60 -18.64 -23.61
C LEU A 489 -2.86 -17.18 -23.23
N VAL A 490 -3.60 -16.49 -24.09
CA VAL A 490 -4.05 -15.12 -23.96
C VAL A 490 -5.48 -15.03 -24.51
N ARG A 491 -6.36 -14.32 -23.82
CA ARG A 491 -7.73 -13.99 -24.26
C ARG A 491 -8.04 -12.54 -23.91
N ALA A 492 -8.86 -11.91 -24.74
CA ALA A 492 -9.39 -10.58 -24.49
C ALA A 492 -10.90 -10.61 -24.70
N THR A 493 -11.65 -10.17 -23.70
CA THR A 493 -13.10 -10.02 -23.77
C THR A 493 -13.46 -8.56 -23.48
N LEU A 494 -14.21 -7.93 -24.38
CA LEU A 494 -14.69 -6.57 -24.25
C LEU A 494 -16.21 -6.61 -24.10
N SER A 495 -16.70 -5.99 -23.05
CA SER A 495 -18.12 -5.78 -22.82
C SER A 495 -18.47 -4.31 -22.87
N ARG A 496 -19.62 -3.99 -23.48
CA ARG A 496 -20.13 -2.62 -23.59
C ARG A 496 -21.29 -2.45 -22.60
N LEU A 497 -21.13 -1.55 -21.63
CA LEU A 497 -22.15 -1.22 -20.64
C LEU A 497 -23.04 -0.06 -21.12
N ALA A 498 -22.44 0.91 -21.80
CA ALA A 498 -23.11 2.05 -22.44
C ALA A 498 -22.34 2.49 -23.70
N GLU A 499 -22.69 3.62 -24.32
CA GLU A 499 -21.97 4.11 -25.51
C GLU A 499 -20.51 4.49 -25.26
N ASP A 500 -20.24 5.08 -24.11
CA ASP A 500 -18.94 5.55 -23.68
C ASP A 500 -18.44 4.81 -22.43
N ASP A 501 -18.92 3.59 -22.19
CA ASP A 501 -18.61 2.82 -20.98
C ASP A 501 -18.44 1.34 -21.30
N HIS A 502 -17.23 0.84 -21.08
CA HIS A 502 -16.81 -0.49 -21.48
C HIS A 502 -16.04 -1.17 -20.36
N VAL A 503 -16.02 -2.50 -20.35
CA VAL A 503 -15.15 -3.29 -19.50
C VAL A 503 -14.32 -4.23 -20.35
N LEU A 504 -13.01 -4.10 -20.24
CA LEU A 504 -12.02 -4.97 -20.89
C LEU A 504 -11.48 -5.95 -19.86
N VAL A 505 -11.55 -7.23 -20.17
CA VAL A 505 -10.90 -8.31 -19.41
C VAL A 505 -9.83 -8.94 -20.29
N LEU A 506 -8.57 -8.79 -19.90
CA LEU A 506 -7.44 -9.50 -20.49
C LEU A 506 -7.04 -10.65 -19.57
N ASN A 507 -7.04 -11.86 -20.10
CA ASN A 507 -6.66 -13.06 -19.37
C ASN A 507 -5.39 -13.65 -19.98
N PHE A 508 -4.39 -13.89 -19.15
CA PHE A 508 -3.16 -14.60 -19.52
C PHE A 508 -2.98 -15.84 -18.67
N HIS A 509 -2.23 -16.83 -19.15
CA HIS A 509 -1.70 -17.88 -18.28
C HIS A 509 -0.34 -17.45 -17.71
N HIS A 510 -0.06 -17.77 -16.44
CA HIS A 510 1.16 -17.34 -15.75
C HIS A 510 2.46 -17.88 -16.39
N SER A 511 2.39 -18.93 -17.19
CA SER A 511 3.53 -19.49 -17.95
C SER A 511 4.04 -18.60 -19.09
N VAL A 512 3.25 -17.61 -19.51
CA VAL A 512 3.60 -16.67 -20.59
C VAL A 512 3.57 -15.21 -20.15
N PHE A 513 3.19 -14.94 -18.90
CA PHE A 513 2.96 -13.59 -18.39
C PHE A 513 3.18 -13.50 -16.88
N ASP A 514 3.65 -12.36 -16.39
CA ASP A 514 3.86 -12.11 -14.96
C ASP A 514 3.58 -10.64 -14.59
N GLY A 515 3.71 -10.31 -13.29
CA GLY A 515 3.39 -8.97 -12.79
C GLY A 515 4.21 -7.83 -13.44
N TRP A 516 5.49 -8.06 -13.74
CA TRP A 516 6.31 -7.06 -14.45
C TRP A 516 5.88 -6.89 -15.91
N SER A 517 5.39 -7.96 -16.54
CA SER A 517 4.87 -7.92 -17.90
C SER A 517 3.68 -6.95 -18.04
N ILE A 518 2.97 -6.61 -16.97
CA ILE A 518 1.88 -5.61 -16.97
C ILE A 518 2.40 -4.22 -17.39
N ALA A 519 3.55 -3.79 -16.86
CA ALA A 519 4.12 -2.48 -17.21
C ALA A 519 4.61 -2.44 -18.67
N VAL A 520 5.15 -3.56 -19.18
CA VAL A 520 5.55 -3.71 -20.58
C VAL A 520 4.31 -3.69 -21.49
N LEU A 521 3.27 -4.44 -21.12
CA LEU A 521 1.97 -4.48 -21.79
C LEU A 521 1.39 -3.07 -21.89
N GLN A 522 1.27 -2.33 -20.78
CA GLN A 522 0.72 -0.97 -20.76
C GLN A 522 1.47 -0.04 -21.71
N ARG A 523 2.81 0.04 -21.57
CA ARG A 523 3.65 0.94 -22.38
C ARG A 523 3.52 0.68 -23.87
N GLU A 524 3.55 -0.60 -24.28
CA GLU A 524 3.44 -0.94 -25.70
C GLU A 524 2.00 -0.81 -26.21
N LEU A 525 1.00 -1.15 -25.40
CA LEU A 525 -0.41 -1.00 -25.75
C LEU A 525 -0.77 0.48 -25.99
N ASP A 526 -0.26 1.40 -25.18
CA ASP A 526 -0.44 2.85 -25.36
C ASP A 526 0.05 3.31 -26.73
N ALA A 527 1.31 2.97 -27.07
CA ALA A 527 1.91 3.35 -28.34
C ALA A 527 1.19 2.73 -29.53
N LEU A 528 0.82 1.44 -29.43
CA LEU A 528 0.15 0.71 -30.49
C LEU A 528 -1.29 1.21 -30.70
N TYR A 529 -2.05 1.41 -29.63
CA TYR A 529 -3.42 1.91 -29.72
C TYR A 529 -3.47 3.32 -30.30
N LEU A 530 -2.60 4.22 -29.83
CA LEU A 530 -2.54 5.59 -30.33
C LEU A 530 -2.22 5.64 -31.83
N ALA A 531 -1.23 4.87 -32.28
CA ALA A 531 -0.88 4.79 -33.69
C ALA A 531 -2.03 4.24 -34.54
N ARG A 532 -2.70 3.17 -34.08
CA ARG A 532 -3.85 2.59 -34.80
C ARG A 532 -5.01 3.55 -34.90
N ARG A 533 -5.31 4.30 -33.84
CA ARG A 533 -6.34 5.34 -33.83
C ARG A 533 -6.03 6.49 -34.79
N GLN A 534 -4.74 6.78 -35.02
CA GLN A 534 -4.28 7.82 -35.96
C GLN A 534 -4.08 7.30 -37.40
N GLY A 535 -4.24 5.99 -37.64
CA GLY A 535 -3.95 5.37 -38.93
C GLY A 535 -2.46 5.31 -39.28
N THR A 536 -1.57 5.36 -38.27
CA THR A 536 -0.11 5.32 -38.43
C THR A 536 0.48 4.01 -37.88
N GLU A 537 1.78 3.78 -38.11
CA GLU A 537 2.52 2.70 -37.47
C GLU A 537 3.19 3.18 -36.18
N ALA A 538 3.15 2.35 -35.14
CA ALA A 538 3.80 2.67 -33.87
C ALA A 538 5.32 2.53 -34.00
N SER A 539 6.06 3.52 -33.48
CA SER A 539 7.51 3.42 -33.31
C SER A 539 7.82 2.76 -31.97
N LEU A 540 8.11 1.46 -31.98
CA LEU A 540 8.60 0.70 -30.83
C LEU A 540 10.08 0.36 -31.03
N PRO A 541 10.90 0.34 -29.97
CA PRO A 541 12.31 -0.04 -30.09
C PRO A 541 12.43 -1.48 -30.64
N PRO A 542 13.51 -1.79 -31.38
CA PRO A 542 13.76 -3.15 -31.84
C PRO A 542 13.87 -4.09 -30.63
N MET A 543 13.36 -5.31 -30.78
CA MET A 543 13.38 -6.33 -29.74
C MET A 543 14.25 -7.50 -30.21
N PRO A 544 15.58 -7.44 -29.97
CA PRO A 544 16.52 -8.42 -30.49
C PRO A 544 16.43 -9.78 -29.78
N LEU A 545 15.90 -9.80 -28.56
CA LEU A 545 15.74 -10.99 -27.73
C LEU A 545 14.27 -11.35 -27.60
N GLN A 546 13.99 -12.64 -27.47
CA GLN A 546 12.67 -13.16 -27.13
C GLN A 546 12.78 -14.06 -25.89
N TYR A 547 11.65 -14.39 -25.29
CA TYR A 547 11.63 -15.25 -24.11
C TYR A 547 12.31 -16.61 -24.35
N ALA A 548 12.22 -17.16 -25.57
CA ALA A 548 12.90 -18.39 -25.94
C ALA A 548 14.42 -18.31 -25.81
N ASP A 549 15.02 -17.16 -26.12
CA ASP A 549 16.47 -16.93 -25.98
C ASP A 549 16.88 -16.93 -24.49
N HIS A 550 16.03 -16.37 -23.62
CA HIS A 550 16.22 -16.47 -22.17
C HIS A 550 16.13 -17.91 -21.67
N ALA A 551 15.16 -18.69 -22.14
CA ALA A 551 15.00 -20.09 -21.73
C ALA A 551 16.21 -20.94 -22.13
N LEU A 552 16.71 -20.77 -23.36
CA LEU A 552 17.93 -21.44 -23.85
C LEU A 552 19.14 -21.04 -23.01
N TRP A 553 19.38 -19.73 -22.86
CA TRP A 553 20.48 -19.22 -22.06
C TRP A 553 20.44 -19.70 -20.60
N GLN A 554 19.26 -19.73 -19.98
CA GLN A 554 19.11 -20.15 -18.58
C GLN A 554 19.51 -21.62 -18.41
N ARG A 555 19.10 -22.49 -19.34
CA ARG A 555 19.49 -23.91 -19.35
C ARG A 555 20.98 -24.09 -19.56
N ASP A 556 21.56 -23.27 -20.44
CA ASP A 556 22.97 -23.37 -20.77
C ASP A 556 23.89 -22.79 -19.69
N ALA A 557 23.47 -21.72 -19.03
CA ALA A 557 24.26 -21.02 -18.01
C ALA A 557 24.21 -21.71 -16.64
N LEU A 558 23.09 -22.33 -16.26
CA LEU A 558 22.88 -22.94 -14.94
C LEU A 558 23.10 -24.45 -14.97
N GLN A 559 24.34 -24.85 -15.20
CA GLN A 559 24.76 -26.25 -15.19
C GLN A 559 26.21 -26.40 -14.75
N GLY A 560 26.61 -27.63 -14.40
CA GLY A 560 27.97 -27.95 -13.93
C GLY A 560 28.36 -27.15 -12.67
N ASP A 561 29.59 -26.64 -12.65
CA ASP A 561 30.15 -25.89 -11.52
C ASP A 561 29.30 -24.67 -11.12
N VAL A 562 28.68 -23.98 -12.08
CA VAL A 562 27.89 -22.75 -11.81
C VAL A 562 26.64 -23.08 -11.01
N LEU A 563 25.97 -24.18 -11.37
CA LEU A 563 24.80 -24.65 -10.62
C LEU A 563 25.20 -25.09 -9.21
N GLU A 564 26.30 -25.83 -9.07
CA GLU A 564 26.76 -26.33 -7.77
C GLU A 564 27.19 -25.18 -6.84
N GLU A 565 27.83 -24.13 -7.37
CA GLU A 565 28.16 -22.92 -6.59
C GLU A 565 26.89 -22.28 -6.01
N GLN A 566 25.87 -22.04 -6.85
CA GLN A 566 24.60 -21.46 -6.42
C GLN A 566 23.87 -22.34 -5.40
N VAL A 567 23.83 -23.66 -5.64
CA VAL A 567 23.14 -24.62 -4.78
C VAL A 567 23.85 -24.81 -3.43
N SER A 568 25.18 -24.74 -3.38
CA SER A 568 25.98 -25.01 -2.18
C SER A 568 25.57 -24.12 -1.00
N TRP A 569 25.41 -22.82 -1.23
CA TRP A 569 24.97 -21.86 -0.22
C TRP A 569 23.56 -22.21 0.28
N TRP A 570 22.63 -22.49 -0.63
CA TRP A 570 21.27 -22.85 -0.25
C TRP A 570 21.18 -24.17 0.52
N ARG A 571 22.01 -25.17 0.19
CA ARG A 571 22.11 -26.42 0.95
C ARG A 571 22.55 -26.18 2.39
N GLU A 572 23.52 -25.29 2.59
CA GLU A 572 23.97 -24.92 3.93
C GLU A 572 22.88 -24.15 4.70
N GLN A 573 22.27 -23.13 4.07
CA GLN A 573 21.24 -22.31 4.71
C GLN A 573 19.96 -23.07 5.05
N LEU A 574 19.59 -24.08 4.25
CA LEU A 574 18.39 -24.88 4.45
C LEU A 574 18.68 -26.24 5.10
N ALA A 575 19.90 -26.46 5.57
CA ALA A 575 20.26 -27.66 6.30
C ALA A 575 19.42 -27.80 7.58
N GLY A 576 18.77 -28.95 7.75
CA GLY A 576 17.94 -29.25 8.93
C GLY A 576 16.64 -28.43 9.01
N VAL A 577 16.20 -27.81 7.91
CA VAL A 577 14.91 -27.13 7.86
C VAL A 577 13.77 -28.10 8.22
N PRO A 578 12.79 -27.69 9.05
CA PRO A 578 11.59 -28.49 9.27
C PRO A 578 10.92 -28.79 7.91
N PRO A 579 10.46 -30.03 7.69
CA PRO A 579 9.87 -30.39 6.40
C PRO A 579 8.53 -29.67 6.14
N VAL A 580 7.88 -29.19 7.20
CA VAL A 580 6.53 -28.63 7.19
C VAL A 580 6.40 -27.54 8.24
N LEU A 581 5.77 -26.42 7.87
CA LEU A 581 5.17 -25.47 8.80
C LEU A 581 3.77 -25.95 9.20
N ASP A 582 3.60 -26.29 10.48
CA ASP A 582 2.38 -26.91 11.01
C ASP A 582 1.46 -25.84 11.62
N LEU A 583 0.69 -25.18 10.76
CA LEU A 583 -0.33 -24.22 11.20
C LEU A 583 -1.59 -24.94 11.66
N PRO A 584 -2.28 -24.45 12.72
CA PRO A 584 -3.56 -24.99 13.12
C PRO A 584 -4.61 -24.71 12.04
N THR A 585 -5.09 -25.76 11.37
CA THR A 585 -6.15 -25.69 10.36
C THR A 585 -7.51 -26.00 10.99
N ASP A 586 -8.56 -25.38 10.46
CA ASP A 586 -9.95 -25.65 10.91
C ASP A 586 -10.47 -26.97 10.36
N LYS A 587 -9.94 -27.40 9.21
CA LYS A 587 -10.36 -28.58 8.46
C LYS A 587 -9.20 -29.57 8.28
N PRO A 588 -9.48 -30.88 8.15
CA PRO A 588 -8.45 -31.85 7.86
C PRO A 588 -7.85 -31.59 6.47
N ARG A 589 -6.53 -31.67 6.35
CA ARG A 589 -5.83 -31.45 5.09
C ARG A 589 -6.22 -32.53 4.06
N PRO A 590 -6.63 -32.14 2.84
CA PRO A 590 -6.88 -33.09 1.75
C PRO A 590 -5.59 -33.83 1.34
N PRO A 591 -5.67 -35.06 0.82
CA PRO A 591 -4.49 -35.83 0.41
C PRO A 591 -3.76 -35.26 -0.81
N VAL A 592 -4.42 -34.39 -1.58
CA VAL A 592 -3.87 -33.66 -2.72
C VAL A 592 -4.22 -32.19 -2.55
N GLN A 593 -3.26 -31.31 -2.83
CA GLN A 593 -3.42 -29.88 -2.67
C GLN A 593 -4.57 -29.36 -3.55
N THR A 594 -5.49 -28.64 -2.92
CA THR A 594 -6.55 -27.88 -3.61
C THR A 594 -6.09 -26.44 -3.84
N PHE A 595 -6.74 -25.75 -4.77
CA PHE A 595 -6.45 -24.35 -5.08
C PHE A 595 -7.62 -23.41 -4.76
N HIS A 596 -8.66 -23.90 -4.08
CA HIS A 596 -9.79 -23.06 -3.68
C HIS A 596 -9.33 -22.06 -2.63
N GLY A 597 -9.46 -20.78 -2.94
CA GLY A 597 -9.02 -19.69 -2.09
C GLY A 597 -10.12 -18.69 -1.80
N ALA A 598 -9.94 -17.99 -0.71
CA ALA A 598 -10.61 -16.74 -0.42
C ALA A 598 -9.55 -15.78 0.13
N TYR A 599 -9.87 -14.50 0.15
CA TYR A 599 -9.05 -13.55 0.90
C TYR A 599 -9.91 -12.56 1.67
N LEU A 600 -9.35 -12.07 2.77
CA LEU A 600 -9.87 -10.92 3.48
C LEU A 600 -8.81 -9.82 3.52
N GLN A 601 -9.27 -8.58 3.66
CA GLN A 601 -8.41 -7.40 3.70
C GLN A 601 -8.46 -6.72 5.07
N ARG A 602 -7.31 -6.29 5.57
CA ARG A 602 -7.16 -5.53 6.81
C ARG A 602 -6.28 -4.29 6.54
N PRO A 603 -6.84 -3.07 6.59
CA PRO A 603 -6.03 -1.87 6.50
C PRO A 603 -5.18 -1.72 7.77
N LEU A 604 -3.93 -1.31 7.61
CA LEU A 604 -3.09 -0.85 8.70
C LEU A 604 -3.37 0.64 8.90
N SER A 605 -3.43 1.10 10.14
CA SER A 605 -3.57 2.54 10.40
C SER A 605 -2.36 3.31 9.85
N SER A 606 -2.57 4.56 9.45
CA SER A 606 -1.49 5.44 8.97
C SER A 606 -0.39 5.62 10.05
N ALA A 607 -0.80 5.68 11.32
CA ALA A 607 0.11 5.74 12.46
C ALA A 607 0.99 4.48 12.57
N LEU A 608 0.38 3.28 12.49
CA LEU A 608 1.13 2.02 12.54
C LEU A 608 2.07 1.88 11.33
N SER A 609 1.58 2.22 10.13
CA SER A 609 2.37 2.18 8.89
C SER A 609 3.61 3.07 9.00
N SER A 610 3.44 4.33 9.41
CA SER A 610 4.55 5.27 9.59
C SER A 610 5.55 4.79 10.64
N ALA A 611 5.05 4.21 11.73
CA ALA A 611 5.89 3.73 12.82
C ALA A 611 6.67 2.45 12.45
N LEU A 612 6.11 1.57 11.62
CA LEU A 612 6.80 0.40 11.04
C LEU A 612 7.90 0.81 10.06
N ILE A 613 7.63 1.80 9.21
CA ILE A 613 8.64 2.37 8.31
C ILE A 613 9.79 2.96 9.13
N ALA A 614 9.47 3.79 10.13
CA ALA A 614 10.47 4.41 10.99
C ALA A 614 11.26 3.37 11.81
N LEU A 615 10.63 2.30 12.28
CA LEU A 615 11.32 1.19 12.95
C LEU A 615 12.31 0.50 12.00
N GLY A 616 11.88 0.19 10.78
CA GLY A 616 12.75 -0.41 9.78
C GLY A 616 13.96 0.47 9.47
N GLN A 617 13.73 1.77 9.22
CA GLN A 617 14.80 2.74 8.96
C GLN A 617 15.82 2.80 10.11
N ARG A 618 15.37 2.87 11.37
CA ARG A 618 16.26 2.89 12.54
C ARG A 618 17.14 1.65 12.68
N GLU A 619 16.65 0.48 12.25
CA GLU A 619 17.38 -0.79 12.33
C GLU A 619 18.09 -1.15 10.99
N GLY A 620 18.05 -0.25 10.01
CA GLY A 620 18.63 -0.43 8.68
C GLY A 620 17.94 -1.54 7.86
N THR A 621 16.65 -1.77 8.07
CA THR A 621 15.84 -2.73 7.31
C THR A 621 14.79 -2.03 6.46
N THR A 622 14.31 -2.72 5.42
CA THR A 622 13.18 -2.22 4.62
C THR A 622 11.84 -2.49 5.30
N LEU A 623 10.79 -1.81 4.86
CA LEU A 623 9.41 -2.12 5.25
C LEU A 623 9.05 -3.59 5.00
N PHE A 624 9.52 -4.17 3.88
CA PHE A 624 9.35 -5.59 3.57
C PHE A 624 9.92 -6.49 4.69
N MET A 625 11.15 -6.23 5.12
CA MET A 625 11.81 -7.00 6.18
C MET A 625 11.09 -6.83 7.53
N THR A 626 10.64 -5.62 7.85
CA THR A 626 9.90 -5.33 9.09
C THR A 626 8.58 -6.09 9.15
N LEU A 627 7.79 -6.08 8.07
CA LEU A 627 6.53 -6.81 7.99
C LEU A 627 6.76 -8.33 7.95
N LEU A 628 7.77 -8.81 7.21
CA LEU A 628 8.14 -10.22 7.19
C LEU A 628 8.54 -10.74 8.58
N ALA A 629 9.30 -9.96 9.36
CA ALA A 629 9.65 -10.29 10.73
C ALA A 629 8.39 -10.44 11.62
N GLY A 630 7.43 -9.52 11.50
CA GLY A 630 6.14 -9.66 12.17
C GLY A 630 5.40 -10.92 11.75
N PHE A 631 5.41 -11.26 10.46
CA PHE A 631 4.70 -12.43 9.94
C PHE A 631 5.35 -13.72 10.41
N GLN A 632 6.68 -13.82 10.37
CA GLN A 632 7.42 -14.97 10.92
C GLN A 632 7.22 -15.13 12.43
N ALA A 633 7.17 -14.02 13.18
CA ALA A 633 6.83 -14.05 14.61
C ALA A 633 5.41 -14.60 14.84
N LEU A 634 4.43 -14.16 14.05
CA LEU A 634 3.06 -14.67 14.12
C LEU A 634 3.00 -16.17 13.82
N LEU A 635 3.62 -16.61 12.72
CA LEU A 635 3.66 -18.03 12.32
C LEU A 635 4.31 -18.89 13.40
N SER A 636 5.39 -18.40 14.02
CA SER A 636 6.02 -19.07 15.16
C SER A 636 5.06 -19.22 16.35
N ARG A 637 4.35 -18.16 16.71
CA ARG A 637 3.38 -18.18 17.83
C ARG A 637 2.19 -19.10 17.58
N TYR A 638 1.78 -19.28 16.32
CA TYR A 638 0.65 -20.14 15.94
C TYR A 638 1.02 -21.61 15.76
N SER A 639 2.20 -21.90 15.19
CA SER A 639 2.68 -23.27 14.96
C SER A 639 3.40 -23.85 16.17
N GLY A 640 3.89 -23.01 17.09
CA GLY A 640 4.80 -23.42 18.15
C GLY A 640 6.22 -23.75 17.64
N GLN A 641 6.51 -23.52 16.37
CA GLN A 641 7.83 -23.75 15.78
C GLN A 641 8.69 -22.48 15.87
N GLU A 642 9.98 -22.63 16.16
CA GLU A 642 10.91 -21.49 16.21
C GLU A 642 11.67 -21.30 14.88
N ASP A 643 11.78 -22.32 14.04
CA ASP A 643 12.43 -22.23 12.73
C ASP A 643 11.37 -22.11 11.63
N ILE A 644 11.22 -20.89 11.10
CA ILE A 644 10.13 -20.52 10.22
C ILE A 644 10.65 -20.25 8.81
N VAL A 645 9.97 -20.86 7.84
CA VAL A 645 10.27 -20.69 6.41
C VAL A 645 9.08 -20.06 5.70
N VAL A 646 9.36 -18.95 5.02
CA VAL A 646 8.36 -18.21 4.24
C VAL A 646 8.87 -18.05 2.82
N GLY A 647 8.02 -18.35 1.84
CA GLY A 647 8.31 -18.07 0.44
C GLY A 647 8.14 -16.59 0.12
N SER A 648 8.98 -16.04 -0.76
CA SER A 648 8.74 -14.70 -1.30
C SER A 648 9.07 -14.64 -2.79
N PRO A 649 8.14 -14.17 -3.65
CA PRO A 649 8.40 -14.04 -5.07
C PRO A 649 9.32 -12.85 -5.36
N ILE A 650 10.16 -13.01 -6.37
CA ILE A 650 11.01 -11.95 -6.94
C ILE A 650 10.79 -11.89 -8.44
N SER A 651 11.09 -10.75 -9.08
CA SER A 651 10.84 -10.55 -10.51
C SER A 651 11.63 -11.49 -11.43
N GLY A 652 12.77 -12.01 -10.95
CA GLY A 652 13.76 -12.77 -11.74
C GLY A 652 14.34 -12.01 -12.94
N ARG A 653 14.13 -10.69 -13.00
CA ARG A 653 14.69 -9.79 -14.03
C ARG A 653 15.85 -8.99 -13.44
N ASN A 654 16.95 -9.68 -13.19
CA ASN A 654 18.20 -9.11 -12.66
C ASN A 654 19.13 -8.59 -13.78
N ARG A 655 18.62 -8.53 -15.02
CA ARG A 655 19.35 -8.22 -16.26
C ARG A 655 18.52 -7.26 -17.11
N ARG A 656 19.15 -6.22 -17.63
CA ARG A 656 18.50 -5.19 -18.46
C ARG A 656 17.91 -5.79 -19.74
N GLU A 657 18.57 -6.78 -20.30
CA GLU A 657 18.24 -7.46 -21.54
C GLU A 657 16.82 -8.07 -21.53
N VAL A 658 16.30 -8.42 -20.35
CA VAL A 658 14.96 -9.03 -20.17
C VAL A 658 13.90 -8.08 -19.61
N GLU A 659 14.28 -6.83 -19.24
CA GLU A 659 13.35 -5.85 -18.67
C GLU A 659 12.22 -5.45 -19.63
N GLY A 660 12.51 -5.44 -20.93
CA GLY A 660 11.57 -5.11 -22.00
C GLY A 660 10.70 -6.26 -22.49
N LEU A 661 10.86 -7.47 -21.94
CA LEU A 661 10.19 -8.67 -22.42
C LEU A 661 8.93 -8.99 -21.60
N ILE A 662 7.87 -9.38 -22.31
CA ILE A 662 6.74 -10.11 -21.74
C ILE A 662 7.16 -11.58 -21.58
N GLY A 663 6.78 -12.19 -20.46
CA GLY A 663 7.08 -13.60 -20.17
C GLY A 663 6.97 -13.92 -18.68
N PHE A 664 7.29 -15.17 -18.33
CA PHE A 664 7.29 -15.63 -16.93
C PHE A 664 8.70 -15.69 -16.37
N PHE A 665 9.11 -14.69 -15.60
CA PHE A 665 10.46 -14.64 -15.02
C PHE A 665 10.47 -14.80 -13.50
N VAL A 666 9.29 -14.81 -12.86
CA VAL A 666 9.18 -14.85 -11.40
C VAL A 666 9.89 -16.08 -10.84
N ASN A 667 10.80 -15.82 -9.91
CA ASN A 667 11.43 -16.85 -9.08
C ASN A 667 10.91 -16.73 -7.64
N THR A 668 11.05 -17.79 -6.83
CA THR A 668 10.61 -17.79 -5.43
C THR A 668 11.79 -18.08 -4.50
N LEU A 669 12.03 -17.16 -3.56
CA LEU A 669 13.05 -17.33 -2.53
C LEU A 669 12.48 -18.01 -1.29
N VAL A 670 13.31 -18.81 -0.63
CA VAL A 670 12.98 -19.53 0.60
C VAL A 670 13.62 -18.78 1.77
N LEU A 671 12.84 -17.96 2.47
CA LEU A 671 13.32 -17.09 3.54
C LEU A 671 13.16 -17.81 4.89
N ARG A 672 14.26 -18.42 5.35
CA ARG A 672 14.34 -19.11 6.64
C ARG A 672 14.81 -18.17 7.73
N THR A 673 14.12 -18.13 8.86
CA THR A 673 14.51 -17.36 10.04
C THR A 673 14.16 -18.10 11.33
N GLU A 674 15.08 -18.05 12.29
CA GLU A 674 14.85 -18.58 13.65
C GLU A 674 14.16 -17.52 14.54
N ALA A 675 12.83 -17.60 14.64
CA ALA A 675 11.96 -16.75 15.43
C ALA A 675 11.74 -17.26 16.87
N SER A 676 12.83 -17.50 17.61
CA SER A 676 12.76 -18.01 18.98
C SER A 676 11.97 -17.10 19.92
N SER A 677 11.12 -17.72 20.74
CA SER A 677 10.21 -17.10 21.69
C SER A 677 10.91 -16.17 22.71
N SER A 678 12.17 -16.45 23.03
CA SER A 678 13.00 -15.70 23.99
C SER A 678 13.68 -14.45 23.41
N ARG A 679 13.80 -14.36 22.08
CA ARG A 679 14.48 -13.23 21.41
C ARG A 679 13.59 -12.00 21.37
N SER A 680 14.20 -10.82 21.29
CA SER A 680 13.45 -9.59 21.06
C SER A 680 13.04 -9.42 19.60
N PHE A 681 12.04 -8.57 19.35
CA PHE A 681 11.64 -8.24 17.97
C PHE A 681 12.79 -7.61 17.18
N ARG A 682 13.60 -6.75 17.81
CA ARG A 682 14.80 -6.17 17.20
C ARG A 682 15.80 -7.25 16.76
N GLN A 683 16.03 -8.26 17.58
CA GLN A 683 16.92 -9.38 17.24
C GLN A 683 16.37 -10.20 16.07
N LEU A 684 15.06 -10.45 16.03
CA LEU A 684 14.42 -11.10 14.90
C LEU A 684 14.61 -10.29 13.61
N LEU A 685 14.38 -8.98 13.67
CA LEU A 685 14.50 -8.09 12.52
C LEU A 685 15.91 -8.10 11.89
N ARG A 686 16.96 -8.16 12.72
CA ARG A 686 18.35 -8.32 12.25
C ARG A 686 18.57 -9.65 11.53
N ARG A 687 18.02 -10.75 12.05
CA ARG A 687 18.11 -12.07 11.39
C ARG A 687 17.33 -12.12 10.08
N VAL A 688 16.15 -11.50 10.04
CA VAL A 688 15.39 -11.37 8.78
C VAL A 688 16.19 -10.58 7.76
N ARG A 689 16.86 -9.49 8.17
CA ARG A 689 17.77 -8.75 7.29
C ARG A 689 18.86 -9.66 6.73
N GLU A 690 19.58 -10.39 7.58
CA GLU A 690 20.66 -11.31 7.17
C GLU A 690 20.14 -12.38 6.19
N SER A 691 19.02 -13.03 6.53
CA SER A 691 18.38 -14.06 5.70
C SER A 691 17.95 -13.51 4.34
N CYS A 692 17.28 -12.37 4.30
CA CYS A 692 16.88 -11.72 3.06
C CYS A 692 18.08 -11.32 2.20
N LEU A 693 19.12 -10.69 2.78
CA LEU A 693 20.30 -10.26 2.04
C LEU A 693 21.09 -11.44 1.48
N GLY A 694 21.21 -12.52 2.25
CA GLY A 694 21.78 -13.79 1.79
C GLY A 694 20.99 -14.37 0.62
N ALA A 695 19.67 -14.47 0.75
CA ALA A 695 18.78 -14.99 -0.28
C ALA A 695 18.82 -14.15 -1.56
N PHE A 696 18.84 -12.82 -1.44
CA PHE A 696 18.96 -11.92 -2.58
C PHE A 696 20.32 -12.02 -3.29
N ALA A 697 21.39 -12.36 -2.58
CA ALA A 697 22.70 -12.57 -3.20
C ALA A 697 22.77 -13.86 -4.04
N HIS A 698 21.88 -14.83 -3.78
CA HIS A 698 21.80 -16.13 -4.45
C HIS A 698 20.45 -16.35 -5.15
N GLN A 699 19.81 -15.24 -5.55
CA GLN A 699 18.45 -15.24 -6.09
C GLN A 699 18.32 -15.79 -7.51
N ASP A 700 19.46 -16.02 -8.16
CA ASP A 700 19.56 -16.47 -9.53
C ASP A 700 19.33 -17.98 -9.67
N LEU A 701 19.38 -18.72 -8.55
CA LEU A 701 19.02 -20.14 -8.52
C LEU A 701 17.49 -20.31 -8.65
N PRO A 702 17.00 -20.99 -9.69
CA PRO A 702 15.58 -21.29 -9.82
C PRO A 702 15.10 -22.16 -8.65
N PHE A 703 13.94 -21.83 -8.10
CA PHE A 703 13.32 -22.58 -7.00
C PHE A 703 13.22 -24.09 -7.29
N GLU A 704 12.99 -24.47 -8.55
CA GLU A 704 12.88 -25.86 -8.98
C GLU A 704 14.20 -26.61 -8.81
N GLN A 705 15.31 -25.97 -9.18
CA GLN A 705 16.64 -26.55 -9.00
C GLN A 705 17.00 -26.69 -7.52
N LEU A 706 16.51 -25.78 -6.68
CA LEU A 706 16.65 -25.88 -5.23
C LEU A 706 15.87 -27.10 -4.67
N VAL A 707 14.62 -27.28 -5.10
CA VAL A 707 13.81 -28.45 -4.69
C VAL A 707 14.46 -29.75 -5.15
N ASP A 708 14.93 -29.82 -6.40
CA ASP A 708 15.62 -31.00 -6.95
C ASP A 708 16.91 -31.31 -6.19
N ALA A 709 17.66 -30.28 -5.78
CA ALA A 709 18.90 -30.42 -5.03
C ALA A 709 18.69 -30.86 -3.57
N LEU A 710 17.65 -30.35 -2.90
CA LEU A 710 17.35 -30.66 -1.50
C LEU A 710 16.56 -31.95 -1.31
N LYS A 711 15.81 -32.38 -2.34
CA LYS A 711 14.95 -33.58 -2.33
C LYS A 711 14.07 -33.66 -1.07
N PRO A 712 13.27 -32.62 -0.76
CA PRO A 712 12.37 -32.67 0.38
C PRO A 712 11.38 -33.84 0.22
N PRO A 713 10.81 -34.36 1.32
CA PRO A 713 9.80 -35.41 1.27
C PRO A 713 8.68 -35.04 0.30
N ARG A 714 8.33 -35.96 -0.61
CA ARG A 714 7.23 -35.74 -1.56
C ARG A 714 5.90 -35.84 -0.80
N ASP A 715 5.16 -34.74 -0.81
CA ASP A 715 3.82 -34.64 -0.23
C ASP A 715 2.93 -33.90 -1.25
N LEU A 716 1.95 -34.60 -1.83
CA LEU A 716 1.05 -34.03 -2.82
C LEU A 716 0.03 -33.06 -2.21
N SER A 717 -0.09 -33.03 -0.88
CA SER A 717 -1.00 -32.14 -0.15
C SER A 717 -0.41 -30.75 0.14
N ARG A 718 0.87 -30.54 -0.20
CA ARG A 718 1.64 -29.33 0.16
C ARG A 718 2.59 -28.89 -0.96
N ALA A 719 2.80 -27.58 -1.04
CA ALA A 719 3.91 -27.05 -1.80
C ALA A 719 5.26 -27.45 -1.13
N PRO A 720 6.28 -27.83 -1.92
CA PRO A 720 7.58 -28.22 -1.39
C PRO A 720 8.26 -27.02 -0.72
N LEU A 721 8.92 -27.23 0.42
CA LEU A 721 9.69 -26.24 1.21
C LEU A 721 8.91 -25.04 1.79
N ILE A 722 7.84 -24.57 1.15
CA ILE A 722 7.15 -23.33 1.48
C ILE A 722 5.63 -23.52 1.48
N GLN A 723 5.02 -23.49 2.67
CA GLN A 723 3.56 -23.55 2.81
C GLN A 723 2.92 -22.16 2.88
N THR A 724 3.71 -21.13 3.21
CA THR A 724 3.24 -19.75 3.33
C THR A 724 4.07 -18.77 2.54
N LEU A 725 3.41 -17.77 1.95
CA LEU A 725 4.06 -16.70 1.18
C LEU A 725 3.90 -15.32 1.82
N PHE A 726 4.92 -14.49 1.64
CA PHE A 726 4.89 -13.08 1.98
C PHE A 726 5.28 -12.21 0.79
N VAL A 727 4.46 -11.19 0.50
CA VAL A 727 4.63 -10.28 -0.64
C VAL A 727 4.41 -8.83 -0.19
N LEU A 728 5.24 -7.91 -0.66
CA LEU A 728 4.99 -6.46 -0.57
C LEU A 728 5.01 -5.89 -1.99
N GLN A 729 3.94 -5.20 -2.38
CA GLN A 729 3.82 -4.60 -3.71
C GLN A 729 3.09 -3.26 -3.66
N GLN A 730 3.32 -2.42 -4.67
CA GLN A 730 2.56 -1.18 -4.85
C GLN A 730 1.15 -1.49 -5.38
N ALA A 731 0.23 -0.54 -5.22
CA ALA A 731 -1.10 -0.66 -5.81
C ALA A 731 -1.02 -0.86 -7.33
N ALA A 732 -1.79 -1.82 -7.84
CA ALA A 732 -1.91 -2.04 -9.28
C ALA A 732 -2.58 -0.82 -9.92
N VAL A 733 -2.03 -0.37 -11.05
CA VAL A 733 -2.64 0.68 -11.87
C VAL A 733 -3.52 -0.01 -12.92
N PRO A 734 -4.80 0.39 -13.10
CA PRO A 734 -5.65 -0.20 -14.13
C PRO A 734 -5.06 0.05 -15.52
N LEU A 735 -5.33 -0.86 -16.46
CA LEU A 735 -4.83 -0.72 -17.83
C LEU A 735 -5.48 0.49 -18.50
N SER A 736 -4.70 1.51 -18.80
CA SER A 736 -5.19 2.74 -19.41
C SER A 736 -5.06 2.71 -20.93
N LEU A 737 -5.89 3.50 -21.61
CA LEU A 737 -5.79 3.72 -23.05
C LEU A 737 -5.83 5.22 -23.34
N PRO A 738 -5.00 5.73 -24.27
CA PRO A 738 -4.96 7.15 -24.60
C PRO A 738 -6.32 7.74 -24.96
N GLY A 739 -6.75 8.74 -24.15
CA GLY A 739 -8.02 9.44 -24.32
C GLY A 739 -9.22 8.78 -23.64
N LEU A 740 -9.00 7.79 -22.77
CA LEU A 740 -10.04 7.14 -21.96
C LEU A 740 -9.70 7.25 -20.48
N GLN A 741 -10.74 7.35 -19.64
CA GLN A 741 -10.60 7.20 -18.20
C GLN A 741 -10.61 5.71 -17.87
N ALA A 742 -9.65 5.26 -17.06
CA ALA A 742 -9.52 3.86 -16.67
C ALA A 742 -9.80 3.70 -15.17
N GLU A 743 -10.64 2.74 -14.81
CA GLU A 743 -10.97 2.39 -13.44
C GLU A 743 -10.76 0.89 -13.22
N GLU A 744 -10.19 0.51 -12.07
CA GLU A 744 -10.07 -0.90 -11.66
C GLU A 744 -11.47 -1.49 -11.44
N VAL A 745 -11.71 -2.70 -11.96
CA VAL A 745 -12.91 -3.46 -11.63
C VAL A 745 -12.54 -4.44 -10.53
N PRO A 746 -13.11 -4.32 -9.30
CA PRO A 746 -12.81 -5.25 -8.23
C PRO A 746 -13.44 -6.62 -8.53
N PHE A 747 -12.67 -7.69 -8.34
CA PHE A 747 -13.14 -9.08 -8.45
C PHE A 747 -12.30 -10.00 -7.57
N GLN A 748 -12.79 -11.22 -7.33
CA GLN A 748 -12.04 -12.26 -6.63
C GLN A 748 -11.72 -13.43 -7.56
N THR A 749 -10.46 -13.84 -7.60
CA THR A 749 -10.05 -15.03 -8.35
C THR A 749 -10.52 -16.32 -7.68
N GLY A 750 -10.83 -16.31 -6.38
CA GLY A 750 -11.23 -17.52 -5.64
C GLY A 750 -10.14 -18.60 -5.59
N VAL A 751 -8.87 -18.20 -5.77
CA VAL A 751 -7.72 -19.11 -5.86
C VAL A 751 -6.76 -18.88 -4.71
N SER A 752 -6.20 -19.96 -4.15
CA SER A 752 -5.03 -19.89 -3.27
C SER A 752 -4.02 -20.98 -3.64
N ARG A 753 -2.76 -20.59 -3.89
CA ARG A 753 -1.69 -21.50 -4.36
C ARG A 753 -0.87 -22.12 -3.23
N PHE A 754 -1.10 -21.65 -2.02
CA PHE A 754 -0.39 -22.02 -0.80
C PHE A 754 -1.40 -22.17 0.33
N ASP A 755 -0.97 -22.61 1.50
CA ASP A 755 -1.90 -22.71 2.64
C ASP A 755 -2.37 -21.31 3.05
N LEU A 756 -1.42 -20.37 3.09
CA LEU A 756 -1.63 -18.98 3.46
C LEU A 756 -0.65 -18.05 2.73
N MET A 757 -1.14 -16.97 2.16
CA MET A 757 -0.34 -15.87 1.63
C MET A 757 -0.76 -14.56 2.29
N LEU A 758 0.23 -13.86 2.84
CA LEU A 758 0.08 -12.47 3.27
C LEU A 758 0.72 -11.57 2.21
N PHE A 759 -0.11 -10.82 1.48
CA PHE A 759 0.39 -9.77 0.60
C PHE A 759 -0.02 -8.39 1.11
N VAL A 760 0.93 -7.47 1.20
CA VAL A 760 0.71 -6.11 1.65
C VAL A 760 0.80 -5.18 0.45
N ARG A 761 -0.21 -4.31 0.31
CA ARG A 761 -0.29 -3.31 -0.75
C ARG A 761 -0.07 -1.92 -0.17
N GLU A 762 0.83 -1.17 -0.78
CA GLU A 762 1.04 0.25 -0.48
C GLU A 762 0.24 1.12 -1.46
N SER A 763 -0.55 2.05 -0.92
CA SER A 763 -1.30 3.06 -1.68
C SER A 763 -1.22 4.44 -1.02
N GLU A 764 -1.75 5.47 -1.66
CA GLU A 764 -1.87 6.81 -1.08
C GLU A 764 -2.68 6.84 0.24
N GLN A 765 -3.53 5.82 0.47
CA GLN A 765 -4.35 5.68 1.67
C GLN A 765 -3.64 4.92 2.80
N GLY A 766 -2.44 4.39 2.58
CA GLY A 766 -1.64 3.63 3.54
C GLY A 766 -1.35 2.18 3.11
N LEU A 767 -1.05 1.33 4.09
CA LEU A 767 -0.79 -0.10 3.87
C LEU A 767 -2.06 -0.92 4.09
N THR A 768 -2.36 -1.83 3.17
CA THR A 768 -3.45 -2.82 3.33
C THR A 768 -2.88 -4.23 3.24
N ALA A 769 -3.12 -5.03 4.27
CA ALA A 769 -2.75 -6.44 4.30
C ALA A 769 -3.90 -7.30 3.78
N PHE A 770 -3.61 -8.15 2.81
CA PHE A 770 -4.54 -9.11 2.23
C PHE A 770 -4.09 -10.52 2.62
N TRP A 771 -5.02 -11.28 3.18
CA TRP A 771 -4.82 -12.62 3.69
C TRP A 771 -5.51 -13.60 2.76
N GLU A 772 -4.79 -14.11 1.78
CA GLU A 772 -5.27 -15.16 0.87
C GLU A 772 -5.01 -16.52 1.51
N TYR A 773 -6.03 -17.37 1.61
CA TYR A 773 -5.94 -18.66 2.30
C TYR A 773 -6.69 -19.76 1.56
N ASN A 774 -6.23 -21.00 1.74
CA ASN A 774 -6.92 -22.16 1.19
C ASN A 774 -8.18 -22.50 2.00
N THR A 775 -9.34 -22.44 1.36
CA THR A 775 -10.64 -22.67 2.02
C THR A 775 -10.90 -24.14 2.36
N ALA A 776 -10.09 -25.07 1.84
CA ALA A 776 -10.10 -26.46 2.27
C ALA A 776 -9.38 -26.68 3.61
N LEU A 777 -8.59 -25.70 4.08
CA LEU A 777 -7.83 -25.77 5.32
C LEU A 777 -8.41 -24.84 6.40
N PHE A 778 -8.79 -23.63 6.02
CA PHE A 778 -9.19 -22.60 6.98
C PHE A 778 -10.61 -22.09 6.75
N GLU A 779 -11.16 -21.49 7.80
CA GLU A 779 -12.37 -20.69 7.81
C GLU A 779 -12.03 -19.19 7.91
N GLU A 780 -12.91 -18.36 7.34
CA GLU A 780 -12.73 -16.90 7.35
C GLU A 780 -12.54 -16.35 8.76
N ALA A 781 -13.31 -16.85 9.74
CA ALA A 781 -13.22 -16.42 11.13
C ALA A 781 -11.83 -16.67 11.74
N THR A 782 -11.15 -17.75 11.35
CA THR A 782 -9.81 -18.08 11.83
C THR A 782 -8.76 -17.15 11.24
N LEU A 783 -8.85 -16.84 9.95
CA LEU A 783 -7.97 -15.85 9.33
C LEU A 783 -8.27 -14.43 9.83
N ASP A 784 -9.53 -14.10 10.12
CA ASP A 784 -9.90 -12.79 10.65
C ASP A 784 -9.25 -12.54 12.02
N ARG A 785 -9.24 -13.58 12.88
CA ARG A 785 -8.52 -13.57 14.17
C ARG A 785 -7.01 -13.50 13.97
N MET A 786 -6.44 -14.32 13.08
CA MET A 786 -5.00 -14.32 12.78
C MET A 786 -4.52 -12.96 12.25
N ALA A 787 -5.31 -12.31 11.40
CA ALA A 787 -5.04 -10.98 10.90
C ALA A 787 -5.10 -9.91 12.00
N ALA A 788 -6.08 -10.00 12.91
CA ALA A 788 -6.15 -9.10 14.07
C ALA A 788 -4.98 -9.30 15.04
N HIS A 789 -4.56 -10.55 15.26
CA HIS A 789 -3.38 -10.89 16.04
C HIS A 789 -2.09 -10.36 15.42
N TYR A 790 -1.95 -10.44 14.10
CA TYR A 790 -0.82 -9.84 13.38
C TYR A 790 -0.73 -8.33 13.62
N MET A 791 -1.85 -7.61 13.52
CA MET A 791 -1.89 -6.16 13.79
C MET A 791 -1.45 -5.83 15.22
N ARG A 792 -2.00 -6.53 16.21
CA ARG A 792 -1.64 -6.35 17.64
C ARG A 792 -0.17 -6.65 17.90
N LEU A 793 0.36 -7.70 17.27
CA LEU A 793 1.77 -8.06 17.37
C LEU A 793 2.67 -6.95 16.81
N LEU A 794 2.33 -6.39 15.64
CA LEU A 794 3.06 -5.27 15.04
C LEU A 794 2.99 -4.00 15.91
N GLU A 795 1.83 -3.67 16.46
CA GLU A 795 1.67 -2.54 17.38
C GLU A 795 2.54 -2.71 18.63
N GLY A 796 2.58 -3.92 19.20
CA GLY A 796 3.45 -4.28 20.31
C GLY A 796 4.93 -4.14 19.95
N ALA A 797 5.33 -4.67 18.79
CA ALA A 797 6.71 -4.64 18.29
C ALA A 797 7.23 -3.22 18.03
N VAL A 798 6.37 -2.33 17.54
CA VAL A 798 6.70 -0.92 17.32
C VAL A 798 6.83 -0.16 18.64
N ARG A 799 5.94 -0.43 19.61
CA ARG A 799 5.92 0.22 20.92
C ARG A 799 7.14 -0.16 21.76
N ASP A 800 7.53 -1.43 21.75
CA ASP A 800 8.70 -1.93 22.48
C ASP A 800 9.41 -3.03 21.70
N PRO A 801 10.37 -2.67 20.82
CA PRO A 801 11.09 -3.65 20.00
C PRO A 801 12.07 -4.53 20.80
N GLU A 802 12.34 -4.21 22.07
CA GLU A 802 13.18 -5.02 22.95
C GLU A 802 12.43 -6.12 23.70
N SER A 803 11.08 -6.05 23.71
CA SER A 803 10.25 -7.09 24.30
C SER A 803 10.50 -8.45 23.64
N PRO A 804 10.61 -9.55 24.42
CA PRO A 804 10.67 -10.91 23.88
C PRO A 804 9.45 -11.23 23.01
N LEU A 805 9.64 -12.02 21.95
CA LEU A 805 8.56 -12.40 21.02
C LEU A 805 7.39 -13.09 21.72
N ALA A 806 7.65 -13.88 22.77
CA ALA A 806 6.62 -14.50 23.60
C ALA A 806 5.77 -13.48 24.38
N ALA A 807 6.36 -12.35 24.76
CA ALA A 807 5.71 -11.30 25.55
C ALA A 807 4.93 -10.29 24.69
N LEU A 808 5.18 -10.27 23.38
CA LEU A 808 4.41 -9.41 22.48
C LEU A 808 2.91 -9.76 22.53
N PRO A 809 2.04 -8.74 22.57
CA PRO A 809 0.59 -8.93 22.67
C PRO A 809 0.06 -9.61 21.41
N LEU A 810 -0.75 -10.64 21.61
CA LEU A 810 -1.42 -11.38 20.53
C LEU A 810 -2.94 -11.25 20.67
N LEU A 811 -3.45 -11.61 21.84
CA LEU A 811 -4.87 -11.55 22.17
C LEU A 811 -5.31 -10.11 22.47
N SER A 812 -6.52 -9.77 22.06
CA SER A 812 -7.24 -8.61 22.59
C SER A 812 -7.60 -8.83 24.07
N GLU A 813 -7.96 -7.75 24.76
CA GLU A 813 -8.47 -7.85 26.14
C GLU A 813 -9.72 -8.73 26.21
N GLU A 814 -10.60 -8.64 25.21
CA GLU A 814 -11.80 -9.48 25.13
C GLU A 814 -11.47 -10.96 24.97
N GLU A 815 -10.58 -11.31 24.02
CA GLU A 815 -10.14 -12.69 23.83
C GLU A 815 -9.42 -13.23 25.08
N ARG A 816 -8.59 -12.40 25.72
CA ARG A 816 -7.91 -12.76 26.96
C ARG A 816 -8.90 -13.03 28.08
N ARG A 817 -9.91 -12.17 28.26
CA ARG A 817 -10.98 -12.36 29.25
C ARG A 817 -11.80 -13.61 28.93
N GLN A 818 -12.12 -13.84 27.66
CA GLN A 818 -12.86 -15.03 27.24
C GLN A 818 -12.11 -16.31 27.63
N VAL A 819 -10.83 -16.39 27.26
CA VAL A 819 -9.99 -17.59 27.46
C VAL A 819 -9.62 -17.79 28.93
N ILE A 820 -9.29 -16.73 29.66
CA ILE A 820 -8.80 -16.84 31.05
C ILE A 820 -9.94 -16.85 32.05
N VAL A 821 -11.01 -16.08 31.82
CA VAL A 821 -12.09 -15.88 32.79
C VAL A 821 -13.37 -16.57 32.35
N ALA A 822 -13.94 -16.23 31.20
CA ALA A 822 -15.30 -16.64 30.85
C ALA A 822 -15.43 -18.15 30.62
N TRP A 823 -14.49 -18.79 29.91
CA TRP A 823 -14.49 -20.24 29.72
C TRP A 823 -14.05 -21.02 30.96
N ASN A 824 -13.34 -20.39 31.89
CA ASN A 824 -12.94 -21.00 33.17
C ASN A 824 -13.85 -20.57 34.33
N ALA A 825 -14.97 -19.89 34.05
CA ALA A 825 -15.92 -19.52 35.07
C ALA A 825 -16.47 -20.82 35.66
N ALA A 826 -16.06 -21.12 36.90
CA ALA A 826 -16.54 -22.31 37.59
C ALA A 826 -18.08 -22.25 37.61
N GLN A 827 -18.73 -23.33 37.18
CA GLN A 827 -20.12 -23.51 37.55
C GLN A 827 -20.17 -23.48 39.08
N ASP A 828 -21.10 -22.70 39.63
CA ASP A 828 -21.33 -22.59 41.07
C ASP A 828 -21.92 -23.92 41.57
N LEU A 829 -21.09 -24.95 41.56
CA LEU A 829 -21.35 -26.22 42.19
C LEU A 829 -21.09 -26.00 43.68
N SER A 830 -22.08 -25.40 44.33
CA SER A 830 -22.13 -25.35 45.78
C SER A 830 -22.33 -26.76 46.32
N PHE A 831 -21.22 -27.48 46.51
CA PHE A 831 -21.22 -28.65 47.37
C PHE A 831 -21.32 -28.12 48.80
N GLU A 832 -22.23 -28.69 49.60
CA GLU A 832 -22.07 -28.54 51.05
C GLU A 832 -20.65 -29.02 51.39
N PRO A 833 -19.87 -28.31 52.23
CA PRO A 833 -18.57 -28.80 52.64
C PRO A 833 -18.76 -30.02 53.56
N GLY A 834 -18.08 -31.12 53.28
CA GLY A 834 -18.23 -32.33 54.08
C GLY A 834 -17.44 -33.52 53.53
N LEU A 835 -17.19 -34.48 54.41
CA LEU A 835 -16.63 -35.77 54.02
C LEU A 835 -17.79 -36.64 53.52
N ILE A 836 -17.59 -37.34 52.40
CA ILE A 836 -18.64 -38.15 51.76
C ILE A 836 -19.33 -39.09 52.77
N HIS A 837 -18.58 -39.69 53.71
CA HIS A 837 -19.14 -40.55 54.74
C HIS A 837 -20.11 -39.83 55.70
N ALA A 838 -19.86 -38.55 56.02
CA ALA A 838 -20.74 -37.78 56.90
C ALA A 838 -22.10 -37.49 56.23
N TRP A 839 -22.13 -37.32 54.91
CA TRP A 839 -23.40 -37.21 54.17
C TRP A 839 -24.14 -38.53 54.09
N VAL A 840 -23.41 -39.65 53.93
CA VAL A 840 -23.99 -40.99 53.99
C VAL A 840 -24.59 -41.24 55.38
N GLU A 841 -23.88 -40.94 56.46
CA GLU A 841 -24.37 -41.06 57.84
C GLU A 841 -25.62 -40.19 58.10
N ALA A 842 -25.60 -38.93 57.65
CA ALA A 842 -26.76 -38.04 57.78
C ALA A 842 -27.97 -38.55 56.98
N GLN A 843 -27.75 -39.15 55.80
CA GLN A 843 -28.81 -39.76 55.00
C GLN A 843 -29.37 -41.01 55.67
N VAL A 844 -28.51 -41.85 56.25
CA VAL A 844 -28.93 -43.03 57.05
C VAL A 844 -29.76 -42.58 58.25
N ALA A 845 -29.37 -41.51 58.95
CA ALA A 845 -30.15 -40.99 60.08
C ALA A 845 -31.52 -40.42 59.66
N ARG A 846 -31.62 -39.82 58.46
CA ARG A 846 -32.87 -39.25 57.93
C ARG A 846 -33.84 -40.31 57.42
N THR A 847 -33.34 -41.35 56.78
CA THR A 847 -34.16 -42.41 56.16
C THR A 847 -33.54 -43.78 56.42
N PRO A 848 -33.57 -44.28 57.66
CA PRO A 848 -32.83 -45.49 58.05
C PRO A 848 -33.34 -46.76 57.35
N ASP A 849 -34.62 -46.79 56.99
CA ASP A 849 -35.25 -47.96 56.35
C ASP A 849 -35.31 -47.85 54.81
N ALA A 850 -34.77 -46.76 54.24
CA ALA A 850 -34.71 -46.60 52.80
C ALA A 850 -33.56 -47.44 52.24
N VAL A 851 -33.87 -48.25 51.22
CA VAL A 851 -32.89 -49.11 50.57
C VAL A 851 -31.76 -48.27 49.99
N ALA A 852 -30.57 -48.40 50.57
CA ALA A 852 -29.38 -47.69 50.14
C ALA A 852 -28.65 -48.46 49.03
N VAL A 853 -28.66 -49.79 49.08
CA VAL A 853 -28.00 -50.66 48.09
C VAL A 853 -28.80 -51.94 47.87
N THR A 854 -28.90 -52.40 46.62
CA THR A 854 -29.44 -53.72 46.29
C THR A 854 -28.43 -54.54 45.49
N ASN A 855 -28.45 -55.86 45.68
CA ASN A 855 -27.66 -56.80 44.87
C ASN A 855 -28.53 -57.76 44.05
N GLY A 856 -29.83 -57.44 43.90
CA GLY A 856 -30.80 -58.21 43.13
C GLY A 856 -31.59 -59.25 43.93
N VAL A 857 -31.15 -59.63 45.14
CA VAL A 857 -31.87 -60.57 46.04
C VAL A 857 -32.03 -60.03 47.45
N ASP A 858 -31.06 -59.25 47.93
CA ASP A 858 -31.09 -58.58 49.22
C ASP A 858 -31.04 -57.05 49.05
N SER A 859 -31.62 -56.34 50.02
CA SER A 859 -31.61 -54.88 50.11
C SER A 859 -31.12 -54.44 51.49
N LEU A 860 -30.10 -53.56 51.51
CA LEU A 860 -29.59 -52.87 52.70
C LEU A 860 -30.31 -51.54 52.88
#